data_AF-A0A1D8TZ12-F1
#
_entry.id   AF-A0A1D8TZ12-F1
#
_cell.length_a   1.000
_cell.length_b   1.000
_cell.length_c   1.000
_cell.angle_alpha   90.00
_cell.angle_beta   90.00
_cell.angle_gamma   90.00
#
_symmetry.space_group_name_H-M   'P 1'
#
loop_
_entity.id
_entity.type
_entity.pdbx_description
1 polymer ?
#
loop_
_entity_poly.entity_id
_entity_poly.type
_entity_poly.pdbx_seq_one_letter_code
_entity_poly.pdbx_strand_id
1 'polypeptide(L)'
;MGSEFTQEAWIYPEISDAGQHGFLGNHPGSGNNRAPSIWVYQRQKIVAGFGDGATGVTITTGAVLVPNDWNHVAVTFDGTFYKVYVNGEEKYSTDQWQGKQPVNTSIKYIGKLDNNFPGKIAEVRVWNIARSQREIQENMNRRLLGTEQKLAAYWVFDGEQVRDLSPAQNHGTLHGTIQSADAPPSFKLETWQPRFYIGGGLGTNRDFNGQIADVQIWNRTRPAGEIKDSMYLKLTGKEQDLAAYYRLGTIVTGESKTVPDFSVHGRDAVVYGEAYVSARTLNRSTVGGLDAVKYSNDELFAVTQRATYEESFEFKVQGAVDINNADGNGNKIFAFSYWGRYSRNSEEKITFPTHSYQPKDFASLSNGWYRASCQFTVPDGVSLVRTFEINNVKGSWTSLDIRKHHIQLISDAISCERYTDEASLTTLADPQTGISTEDLEQAEQEISNCQKVVWDLEERLDIANNNDKYIEEKETLQSEIDEAESLLKDARQALRNEKYNKFNYYCKISSGSGDQLAYIRYSLGEPYVELSHYTRGRLDEIYWEFIYNTDGSYYRIINKQTYKDDKNQETKPILAIEEKNSYLVSTYPSNKPTFNLQHWILREYKNQIKATVYVIKNCASNTVLERHGYEVRHKYDNQGAVNEKWYLYRSDIPTETGKDRIGDAEKNVEDITTEITRNQARLDRLTEFLDAHEDPDELESLLSEARQNLINAENEFNELNTDFLTEVTQNQQTPQRMALLNTDAKELSTRGVLLGFARPAGSLNAVESCEGNVLLSYFDNQGRMRLTRYDATADSRNSTFEQWLPDGKRACLEFRDASDKVTIQDTDNQESPLDLQARWTLEAWFHYPGATKNTGSQSGSKYDYNVLASAKDGNDRKS
;
A
#
# COMPACT_ATOMS: atom_id res chain seq x y z
N MET A 1 0.20 -8.29 -21.09
CA MET A 1 1.09 -7.16 -20.74
C MET A 1 0.95 -6.08 -21.79
N GLY A 2 1.24 -4.82 -21.44
CA GLY A 2 1.18 -3.67 -22.34
C GLY A 2 2.45 -3.45 -23.16
N SER A 3 2.54 -2.26 -23.77
CA SER A 3 3.69 -1.77 -24.54
C SER A 3 4.96 -1.56 -23.73
N GLU A 4 4.78 -1.45 -22.42
CA GLU A 4 5.81 -1.32 -21.40
C GLU A 4 5.56 -2.35 -20.31
N PHE A 5 6.61 -2.85 -19.68
CA PHE A 5 6.48 -3.86 -18.64
C PHE A 5 7.70 -3.96 -17.73
N THR A 6 7.51 -4.64 -16.60
CA THR A 6 8.58 -5.14 -15.72
C THR A 6 8.32 -6.59 -15.37
N GLN A 7 9.35 -7.43 -15.40
CA GLN A 7 9.33 -8.81 -14.91
C GLN A 7 10.41 -8.95 -13.86
N GLU A 8 10.09 -9.42 -12.66
CA GLU A 8 11.08 -9.57 -11.58
C GLU A 8 10.84 -10.84 -10.73
N ALA A 9 11.91 -11.40 -10.18
CA ALA A 9 11.85 -12.55 -9.29
C ALA A 9 13.13 -12.65 -8.45
N TRP A 10 13.04 -13.26 -7.27
CA TRP A 10 14.19 -13.83 -6.58
C TRP A 10 14.51 -15.21 -7.16
N ILE A 11 15.76 -15.44 -7.51
CA ILE A 11 16.24 -16.73 -8.01
C ILE A 11 17.52 -17.19 -7.30
N TYR A 12 17.65 -18.50 -7.11
CA TYR A 12 18.87 -19.15 -6.63
C TYR A 12 19.30 -20.18 -7.67
N PRO A 13 20.16 -19.82 -8.65
CA PRO A 13 20.49 -20.70 -9.78
C PRO A 13 21.53 -21.76 -9.42
N GLU A 14 21.15 -23.03 -9.52
CA GLU A 14 22.00 -24.22 -9.31
C GLU A 14 22.32 -24.92 -10.65
N ILE A 15 22.65 -24.11 -11.66
CA ILE A 15 22.88 -24.58 -13.03
C ILE A 15 24.29 -25.14 -13.19
N SER A 16 24.37 -26.39 -13.65
CA SER A 16 25.61 -27.13 -13.88
C SER A 16 26.13 -27.07 -15.31
N ASP A 17 25.28 -26.71 -16.29
CA ASP A 17 25.63 -26.64 -17.71
C ASP A 17 25.59 -25.20 -18.27
N ALA A 18 25.86 -25.04 -19.56
CA ALA A 18 25.98 -23.74 -20.24
C ALA A 18 24.73 -23.34 -21.04
N GLY A 19 23.67 -24.13 -20.96
CA GLY A 19 22.39 -23.93 -21.65
C GLY A 19 21.60 -22.73 -21.16
N GLN A 20 20.48 -22.47 -21.83
CA GLN A 20 19.49 -21.48 -21.39
C GLN A 20 18.47 -22.17 -20.50
N HIS A 21 18.34 -21.69 -19.26
CA HIS A 21 17.40 -22.19 -18.27
C HIS A 21 16.40 -21.08 -17.95
N GLY A 22 15.19 -21.23 -18.48
CA GLY A 22 14.15 -20.21 -18.38
C GLY A 22 13.42 -20.31 -17.06
N PHE A 23 13.30 -19.19 -16.34
CA PHE A 23 12.61 -19.17 -15.05
C PHE A 23 11.29 -18.40 -15.07
N LEU A 24 11.02 -17.57 -16.09
CA LEU A 24 9.74 -16.88 -16.27
C LEU A 24 9.48 -16.60 -17.75
N GLY A 25 8.28 -16.93 -18.25
CA GLY A 25 7.82 -16.53 -19.58
C GLY A 25 7.08 -17.62 -20.37
N ASN A 26 7.18 -17.57 -21.70
CA ASN A 26 6.61 -18.57 -22.62
C ASN A 26 7.23 -18.47 -24.02
N HIS A 27 7.73 -19.59 -24.54
CA HIS A 27 8.37 -19.69 -25.85
C HIS A 27 7.68 -20.73 -26.75
N PRO A 28 6.64 -20.36 -27.50
CA PRO A 28 5.83 -21.30 -28.29
C PRO A 28 6.49 -21.75 -29.62
N GLY A 29 7.81 -22.02 -29.62
CA GLY A 29 8.55 -22.62 -30.74
C GLY A 29 9.10 -21.64 -31.80
N SER A 30 8.71 -20.37 -31.79
CA SER A 30 9.32 -19.30 -32.60
C SER A 30 9.58 -18.06 -31.75
N GLY A 31 10.78 -17.48 -31.87
CA GLY A 31 11.20 -16.29 -31.13
C GLY A 31 10.35 -15.05 -31.42
N ASN A 32 9.69 -14.99 -32.58
CA ASN A 32 8.86 -13.85 -32.99
C ASN A 32 7.49 -13.81 -32.31
N ASN A 33 7.07 -14.93 -31.71
CA ASN A 33 5.79 -15.07 -31.00
C ASN A 33 6.00 -15.34 -29.50
N ARG A 34 7.14 -14.92 -28.96
CA ARG A 34 7.52 -15.18 -27.57
C ARG A 34 6.89 -14.15 -26.64
N ALA A 35 6.34 -14.59 -25.52
CA ALA A 35 5.99 -13.66 -24.44
C ALA A 35 7.29 -13.01 -23.89
N PRO A 36 7.26 -11.83 -23.26
CA PRO A 36 8.37 -11.39 -22.43
C PRO A 36 8.81 -12.51 -21.48
N SER A 37 10.09 -12.86 -21.55
CA SER A 37 10.64 -14.07 -20.95
C SER A 37 12.07 -13.82 -20.49
N ILE A 38 12.49 -14.52 -19.43
CA ILE A 38 13.82 -14.40 -18.82
C ILE A 38 14.44 -15.80 -18.61
N TRP A 39 15.73 -15.91 -18.95
CA TRP A 39 16.55 -17.08 -18.75
C TRP A 39 17.86 -16.73 -18.04
N VAL A 40 18.40 -17.72 -17.35
CA VAL A 40 19.83 -17.76 -17.04
C VAL A 40 20.56 -18.50 -18.15
N TYR A 41 21.64 -17.91 -18.65
CA TYR A 41 22.50 -18.46 -19.69
C TYR A 41 23.95 -18.51 -19.21
N GLN A 42 24.66 -19.60 -19.54
CA GLN A 42 26.05 -19.80 -19.10
C GLN A 42 26.23 -19.57 -17.59
N ARG A 43 25.23 -20.00 -16.80
CA ARG A 43 25.19 -19.97 -15.32
C ARG A 43 25.13 -18.58 -14.67
N GLN A 44 25.56 -17.53 -15.36
CA GLN A 44 25.78 -16.20 -14.77
C GLN A 44 25.16 -15.04 -15.55
N LYS A 45 24.70 -15.26 -16.78
CA LYS A 45 24.15 -14.21 -17.64
C LYS A 45 22.64 -14.25 -17.62
N ILE A 46 22.02 -13.09 -17.72
CA ILE A 46 20.59 -12.98 -18.01
C ILE A 46 20.39 -12.83 -19.51
N VAL A 47 19.52 -13.67 -20.05
CA VAL A 47 18.92 -13.47 -21.37
C VAL A 47 17.49 -13.06 -21.12
N ALA A 48 17.02 -12.03 -21.82
CA ALA A 48 15.61 -11.63 -21.74
C ALA A 48 15.13 -11.15 -23.10
N GLY A 49 13.82 -11.20 -23.34
CA GLY A 49 13.26 -10.69 -24.57
C GLY A 49 11.83 -11.15 -24.86
N PHE A 50 11.28 -10.64 -25.96
CA PHE A 50 9.91 -10.92 -26.42
C PHE A 50 9.86 -11.00 -27.95
N GLY A 51 8.77 -11.50 -28.51
CA GLY A 51 8.50 -11.42 -29.94
C GLY A 51 7.67 -10.20 -30.30
N ASP A 52 7.90 -9.57 -31.46
CA ASP A 52 7.10 -8.46 -31.97
C ASP A 52 6.17 -8.86 -33.15
N GLY A 53 6.08 -10.16 -33.43
CA GLY A 53 5.26 -10.74 -34.50
C GLY A 53 6.02 -10.87 -35.83
N ALA A 54 7.11 -10.11 -36.01
CA ALA A 54 7.97 -10.17 -37.19
C ALA A 54 9.37 -10.72 -36.88
N THR A 55 9.89 -10.42 -35.69
CA THR A 55 11.24 -10.72 -35.20
C THR A 55 11.23 -10.96 -33.69
N GLY A 56 12.27 -11.63 -33.18
CA GLY A 56 12.50 -11.80 -31.74
C GLY A 56 13.42 -10.71 -31.20
N VAL A 57 12.92 -9.91 -30.26
CA VAL A 57 13.75 -9.05 -29.41
C VAL A 57 14.45 -9.94 -28.39
N THR A 58 15.78 -9.85 -28.32
CA THR A 58 16.59 -10.58 -27.34
C THR A 58 17.74 -9.70 -26.88
N ILE A 59 17.97 -9.67 -25.57
CA ILE A 59 19.15 -9.11 -24.95
C ILE A 59 19.93 -10.21 -24.22
N THR A 60 21.22 -9.99 -24.01
CA THR A 60 22.06 -10.88 -23.22
C THR A 60 23.06 -10.03 -22.45
N THR A 61 23.05 -10.16 -21.13
CA THR A 61 23.96 -9.41 -20.26
C THR A 61 25.37 -10.02 -20.26
N GLY A 62 26.32 -9.33 -19.61
CA GLY A 62 27.53 -9.96 -19.08
C GLY A 62 27.21 -10.96 -17.95
N ALA A 63 28.24 -11.50 -17.31
CA ALA A 63 28.08 -12.30 -16.09
C ALA A 63 27.67 -11.38 -14.93
N VAL A 64 26.40 -11.45 -14.54
CA VAL A 64 25.76 -10.54 -13.57
C VAL A 64 25.20 -11.26 -12.35
N LEU A 65 25.01 -12.58 -12.42
CA LEU A 65 24.52 -13.41 -11.31
C LEU A 65 25.66 -14.06 -10.54
N VAL A 66 25.41 -14.29 -9.25
CA VAL A 66 26.21 -15.17 -8.40
C VAL A 66 25.55 -16.56 -8.40
N PRO A 67 26.18 -17.60 -8.97
CA PRO A 67 25.64 -18.96 -8.95
C PRO A 67 25.58 -19.51 -7.52
N ASN A 68 24.58 -20.36 -7.23
CA ASN A 68 24.35 -20.92 -5.91
C ASN A 68 24.23 -19.84 -4.82
N ASP A 69 23.60 -18.71 -5.15
CA ASP A 69 23.25 -17.66 -4.20
C ASP A 69 21.93 -17.00 -4.62
N TRP A 70 21.25 -16.32 -3.69
CA TRP A 70 20.03 -15.59 -4.00
C TRP A 70 20.35 -14.32 -4.80
N ASN A 71 19.66 -14.15 -5.92
CA ASN A 71 19.76 -12.97 -6.77
C ASN A 71 18.34 -12.45 -7.04
N HIS A 72 18.07 -11.19 -6.74
CA HIS A 72 16.88 -10.51 -7.26
C HIS A 72 17.15 -10.07 -8.69
N VAL A 73 16.34 -10.51 -9.65
CA VAL A 73 16.48 -10.16 -11.06
C VAL A 73 15.23 -9.42 -11.50
N ALA A 74 15.38 -8.21 -12.04
CA ALA A 74 14.29 -7.44 -12.65
C ALA A 74 14.65 -7.02 -14.08
N VAL A 75 13.70 -7.09 -14.99
CA VAL A 75 13.84 -6.72 -16.40
C VAL A 75 12.73 -5.73 -16.76
N THR A 76 13.09 -4.56 -17.29
CA THR A 76 12.14 -3.50 -17.65
C THR A 76 12.23 -3.14 -19.13
N PHE A 77 11.10 -2.78 -19.72
CA PHE A 77 11.06 -2.18 -21.05
C PHE A 77 10.05 -1.04 -21.08
N ASP A 78 10.50 0.19 -21.38
CA ASP A 78 9.69 1.42 -21.40
C ASP A 78 9.29 1.86 -22.83
N GLY A 79 9.39 0.94 -23.81
CA GLY A 79 9.21 1.26 -25.22
C GLY A 79 10.43 1.89 -25.89
N THR A 80 11.43 2.33 -25.12
CA THR A 80 12.72 2.85 -25.60
C THR A 80 13.88 1.99 -25.12
N PHE A 81 14.09 1.92 -23.80
CA PHE A 81 15.16 1.20 -23.14
C PHE A 81 14.70 -0.16 -22.62
N TYR A 82 15.51 -1.18 -22.91
CA TYR A 82 15.42 -2.52 -22.33
C TYR A 82 16.53 -2.67 -21.28
N LYS A 83 16.16 -2.83 -20.01
CA LYS A 83 17.09 -2.81 -18.88
C LYS A 83 17.02 -4.10 -18.05
N VAL A 84 18.14 -4.44 -17.43
CA VAL A 84 18.24 -5.55 -16.45
C VAL A 84 18.86 -5.02 -15.18
N TYR A 85 18.20 -5.30 -14.06
CA TYR A 85 18.67 -5.01 -12.71
C TYR A 85 18.93 -6.32 -11.98
N VAL A 86 20.04 -6.39 -11.25
CA VAL A 86 20.36 -7.51 -10.35
C VAL A 86 20.66 -6.96 -8.97
N ASN A 87 19.94 -7.44 -7.95
CA ASN A 87 19.98 -6.98 -6.56
C ASN A 87 19.76 -5.47 -6.45
N GLY A 88 18.79 -4.95 -7.21
CA GLY A 88 18.41 -3.53 -7.21
C GLY A 88 19.32 -2.61 -8.03
N GLU A 89 20.42 -3.13 -8.58
CA GLU A 89 21.39 -2.34 -9.35
C GLU A 89 21.25 -2.59 -10.86
N GLU A 90 21.24 -1.52 -11.66
CA GLU A 90 21.23 -1.63 -13.13
C GLU A 90 22.52 -2.33 -13.60
N LYS A 91 22.39 -3.45 -14.30
CA LYS A 91 23.53 -4.22 -14.86
C LYS A 91 23.59 -4.19 -16.38
N TYR A 92 22.50 -3.79 -17.03
CA TYR A 92 22.41 -3.74 -18.49
C TYR A 92 21.34 -2.74 -18.92
N SER A 93 21.61 -1.99 -19.98
CA SER A 93 20.66 -1.10 -20.64
C SER A 93 20.97 -1.00 -22.13
N THR A 94 19.93 -0.95 -22.96
CA THR A 94 20.05 -0.72 -24.40
C THR A 94 18.79 -0.07 -24.95
N ASP A 95 18.93 0.84 -25.91
CA ASP A 95 17.87 1.48 -26.69
C ASP A 95 17.69 0.85 -28.08
N GLN A 96 18.45 -0.21 -28.40
CA GLN A 96 18.43 -0.87 -29.72
C GLN A 96 17.02 -1.29 -30.19
N TRP A 97 16.12 -1.53 -29.23
CA TRP A 97 14.77 -2.02 -29.48
C TRP A 97 13.69 -0.94 -29.32
N GLN A 98 14.07 0.33 -29.38
CA GLN A 98 13.13 1.44 -29.32
C GLN A 98 12.00 1.29 -30.35
N GLY A 99 10.76 1.51 -29.91
CA GLY A 99 9.56 1.43 -30.71
C GLY A 99 9.06 0.01 -30.98
N LYS A 100 9.77 -1.04 -30.54
CA LYS A 100 9.29 -2.41 -30.61
C LYS A 100 8.20 -2.65 -29.56
N GLN A 101 7.31 -3.59 -29.86
CA GLN A 101 6.12 -3.88 -29.06
C GLN A 101 5.96 -5.40 -28.89
N PRO A 102 5.73 -5.91 -27.67
CA PRO A 102 5.48 -7.33 -27.47
C PRO A 102 4.20 -7.78 -28.16
N VAL A 103 4.22 -8.97 -28.76
CA VAL A 103 2.98 -9.64 -29.19
C VAL A 103 2.14 -10.03 -27.98
N ASN A 104 0.83 -10.16 -28.19
CA ASN A 104 -0.10 -10.62 -27.18
C ASN A 104 -0.02 -12.15 -26.96
N THR A 105 1.16 -12.63 -26.56
CA THR A 105 1.38 -14.01 -26.13
C THR A 105 1.45 -14.05 -24.61
N SER A 106 0.64 -14.91 -23.99
CA SER A 106 0.61 -15.06 -22.53
C SER A 106 1.92 -15.65 -21.99
N ILE A 107 2.38 -15.13 -20.84
CA ILE A 107 3.30 -15.84 -19.97
C ILE A 107 2.59 -17.10 -19.47
N LYS A 108 3.28 -18.25 -19.47
CA LYS A 108 2.67 -19.54 -19.11
C LYS A 108 3.47 -20.34 -18.09
N TYR A 109 4.78 -20.10 -17.99
CA TYR A 109 5.65 -20.96 -17.22
C TYR A 109 6.55 -20.17 -16.28
N ILE A 110 6.71 -20.74 -15.08
CA ILE A 110 7.71 -20.38 -14.08
C ILE A 110 8.57 -21.62 -13.87
N GLY A 111 9.89 -21.46 -13.88
CA GLY A 111 10.86 -22.55 -13.67
C GLY A 111 11.08 -23.51 -14.85
N LYS A 112 10.42 -23.30 -16.01
CA LYS A 112 10.65 -24.09 -17.23
C LYS A 112 10.18 -23.40 -18.50
N LEU A 113 11.09 -22.97 -19.38
CA LEU A 113 10.75 -22.54 -20.74
C LEU A 113 11.30 -23.53 -21.77
N ASP A 114 12.60 -23.44 -22.06
CA ASP A 114 13.29 -24.37 -22.97
C ASP A 114 13.88 -25.54 -22.18
N ASN A 115 14.83 -25.24 -21.28
CA ASN A 115 15.28 -26.17 -20.24
C ASN A 115 14.67 -25.81 -18.89
N ASN A 116 14.53 -26.81 -18.02
CA ASN A 116 14.15 -26.61 -16.63
C ASN A 116 15.16 -25.67 -15.96
N PHE A 117 14.70 -24.82 -15.05
CA PHE A 117 15.56 -24.02 -14.18
C PHE A 117 15.94 -24.84 -12.93
N PRO A 118 17.17 -25.35 -12.80
CA PRO A 118 17.63 -25.98 -11.57
C PRO A 118 17.94 -24.88 -10.55
N GLY A 119 17.18 -24.84 -9.46
CA GLY A 119 17.35 -23.85 -8.42
C GLY A 119 16.06 -23.53 -7.66
N LYS A 120 16.11 -22.44 -6.90
CA LYS A 120 14.97 -21.92 -6.11
C LYS A 120 14.45 -20.63 -6.76
N ILE A 121 13.14 -20.41 -6.68
CA ILE A 121 12.48 -19.20 -7.18
C ILE A 121 11.54 -18.70 -6.09
N ALA A 122 11.51 -17.40 -5.86
CA ALA A 122 10.58 -16.76 -4.94
C ALA A 122 10.08 -15.43 -5.53
N GLU A 123 8.92 -14.97 -5.06
CA GLU A 123 8.46 -13.59 -5.22
C GLU A 123 8.40 -13.11 -6.69
N VAL A 124 7.75 -13.88 -7.56
CA VAL A 124 7.71 -13.62 -9.01
C VAL A 124 6.65 -12.57 -9.31
N ARG A 125 7.04 -11.44 -9.91
CA ARG A 125 6.16 -10.30 -10.18
C ARG A 125 6.22 -9.89 -11.65
N VAL A 126 5.08 -9.46 -12.17
CA VAL A 126 4.94 -8.94 -13.54
C VAL A 126 4.12 -7.66 -13.47
N TRP A 127 4.60 -6.60 -14.11
CA TRP A 127 3.97 -5.29 -14.12
C TRP A 127 3.72 -4.81 -15.55
N ASN A 128 2.63 -4.07 -15.75
CA ASN A 128 2.27 -3.37 -16.98
C ASN A 128 2.85 -1.94 -17.04
N ILE A 129 4.00 -1.73 -16.42
CA ILE A 129 4.76 -0.48 -16.42
C ILE A 129 6.26 -0.81 -16.33
N ALA A 130 7.11 0.01 -16.93
CA ALA A 130 8.54 -0.04 -16.69
C ALA A 130 8.87 0.66 -15.35
N ARG A 131 9.25 -0.12 -14.35
CA ARG A 131 9.58 0.40 -13.02
C ARG A 131 10.98 1.02 -13.01
N SER A 132 11.13 2.10 -12.25
CA SER A 132 12.43 2.73 -12.01
C SER A 132 13.30 1.88 -11.08
N GLN A 133 14.63 2.11 -11.13
CA GLN A 133 15.58 1.44 -10.23
C GLN A 133 15.22 1.63 -8.76
N ARG A 134 14.82 2.85 -8.37
CA ARG A 134 14.41 3.18 -7.01
C ARG A 134 13.20 2.36 -6.56
N GLU A 135 12.16 2.29 -7.39
CA GLU A 135 10.96 1.50 -7.09
C GLU A 135 11.26 0.01 -6.96
N ILE A 136 12.23 -0.51 -7.73
CA ILE A 136 12.71 -1.90 -7.61
C ILE A 136 13.44 -2.09 -6.28
N GLN A 137 14.38 -1.20 -5.93
CA GLN A 137 15.13 -1.26 -4.67
C GLN A 137 14.20 -1.16 -3.44
N GLU A 138 13.20 -0.28 -3.47
CA GLU A 138 12.22 -0.10 -2.40
C GLU A 138 11.34 -1.35 -2.18
N ASN A 139 11.14 -2.18 -3.21
CA ASN A 139 10.17 -3.28 -3.17
C ASN A 139 10.76 -4.68 -3.20
N MET A 140 12.00 -4.86 -3.65
CA MET A 140 12.58 -6.20 -3.86
C MET A 140 12.70 -7.02 -2.56
N ASN A 141 12.89 -6.36 -1.41
CA ASN A 141 13.12 -7.01 -0.11
C ASN A 141 11.86 -7.15 0.77
N ARG A 142 10.67 -6.83 0.23
CA ARG A 142 9.40 -6.90 0.98
C ARG A 142 8.35 -7.66 0.19
N ARG A 143 7.43 -8.32 0.90
CA ARG A 143 6.21 -8.88 0.31
C ARG A 143 5.33 -7.73 -0.19
N LEU A 144 4.72 -7.91 -1.36
CA LEU A 144 3.78 -6.94 -1.93
C LEU A 144 2.35 -7.27 -1.54
N LEU A 145 1.47 -6.29 -1.62
CA LEU A 145 0.05 -6.43 -1.33
C LEU A 145 -0.72 -7.09 -2.48
N GLY A 146 -0.11 -7.18 -3.66
CA GLY A 146 -0.75 -7.72 -4.87
C GLY A 146 -1.64 -6.72 -5.60
N THR A 147 -1.91 -5.57 -5.00
CA THR A 147 -2.87 -4.55 -5.50
C THR A 147 -2.20 -3.26 -5.94
N GLU A 148 -0.88 -3.23 -5.98
CA GLU A 148 -0.11 -2.10 -6.46
C GLU A 148 -0.52 -1.74 -7.89
N GLN A 149 -0.61 -0.43 -8.17
CA GLN A 149 -1.02 0.03 -9.49
C GLN A 149 -0.11 -0.56 -10.58
N LYS A 150 -0.74 -1.05 -11.65
CA LYS A 150 -0.09 -1.68 -12.80
C LYS A 150 0.60 -3.02 -12.50
N LEU A 151 0.46 -3.61 -11.30
CA LEU A 151 0.83 -5.00 -11.09
C LEU A 151 -0.11 -5.91 -11.89
N ALA A 152 0.46 -6.76 -12.72
CA ALA A 152 -0.26 -7.63 -13.66
C ALA A 152 -0.38 -9.06 -13.16
N ALA A 153 0.63 -9.54 -12.41
CA ALA A 153 0.64 -10.82 -11.72
C ALA A 153 1.69 -10.81 -10.61
N TYR A 154 1.43 -11.50 -9.50
CA TYR A 154 2.39 -11.67 -8.41
C TYR A 154 2.24 -13.05 -7.77
N TRP A 155 3.12 -13.98 -8.15
CA TRP A 155 3.11 -15.34 -7.66
C TRP A 155 3.99 -15.50 -6.42
N VAL A 156 3.36 -15.99 -5.35
CA VAL A 156 4.00 -16.46 -4.12
C VAL A 156 3.93 -17.99 -4.04
N PHE A 157 4.91 -18.59 -3.36
CA PHE A 157 5.10 -20.04 -3.28
C PHE A 157 5.00 -20.52 -1.83
N ASP A 158 3.91 -20.16 -1.16
CA ASP A 158 3.69 -20.52 0.24
C ASP A 158 2.88 -21.82 0.33
N GLY A 159 3.54 -22.93 0.66
CA GLY A 159 2.91 -24.25 0.77
C GLY A 159 2.74 -24.99 -0.57
N GLU A 160 1.70 -25.83 -0.69
CA GLU A 160 1.44 -26.65 -1.89
C GLU A 160 0.72 -25.90 -3.02
N GLN A 161 0.37 -24.63 -2.83
CA GLN A 161 -0.38 -23.81 -3.80
C GLN A 161 0.49 -22.68 -4.35
N VAL A 162 0.44 -22.45 -5.68
CA VAL A 162 1.10 -21.28 -6.31
C VAL A 162 0.06 -20.21 -6.53
N ARG A 163 -0.04 -19.26 -5.59
CA ARG A 163 -1.07 -18.21 -5.66
C ARG A 163 -0.54 -16.98 -6.38
N ASP A 164 -1.27 -16.51 -7.40
CA ASP A 164 -1.20 -15.12 -7.86
C ASP A 164 -1.99 -14.24 -6.89
N LEU A 165 -1.31 -13.36 -6.16
CA LEU A 165 -1.91 -12.41 -5.23
C LEU A 165 -2.44 -11.14 -5.91
N SER A 166 -2.29 -11.01 -7.23
CA SER A 166 -2.87 -9.88 -7.96
C SER A 166 -4.38 -10.04 -8.18
N PRO A 167 -5.12 -8.94 -8.45
CA PRO A 167 -6.54 -9.00 -8.82
C PRO A 167 -6.86 -9.91 -10.02
N ALA A 168 -5.85 -10.27 -10.82
CA ALA A 168 -6.02 -11.15 -11.96
C ALA A 168 -6.12 -12.64 -11.57
N GLN A 169 -5.71 -13.03 -10.36
CA GLN A 169 -5.83 -14.38 -9.80
C GLN A 169 -5.37 -15.50 -10.75
N ASN A 170 -4.29 -15.29 -11.50
CA ASN A 170 -3.73 -16.30 -12.41
C ASN A 170 -2.96 -17.39 -11.62
N HIS A 171 -3.61 -18.09 -10.69
CA HIS A 171 -2.97 -19.10 -9.86
C HIS A 171 -2.24 -20.14 -10.72
N GLY A 172 -1.05 -20.54 -10.27
CA GLY A 172 -0.22 -21.54 -10.92
C GLY A 172 -0.61 -22.95 -10.50
N THR A 173 -0.30 -23.92 -11.37
CA THR A 173 -0.36 -25.34 -11.03
C THR A 173 1.06 -25.89 -10.96
N LEU A 174 1.42 -26.55 -9.85
CA LEU A 174 2.72 -27.19 -9.69
C LEU A 174 2.81 -28.43 -10.60
N HIS A 175 3.94 -28.57 -11.30
CA HIS A 175 4.25 -29.75 -12.09
C HIS A 175 5.63 -30.30 -11.71
N GLY A 176 5.69 -31.56 -11.28
CA GLY A 176 6.92 -32.23 -10.84
C GLY A 176 7.05 -32.30 -9.30
N THR A 177 8.22 -32.69 -8.82
CA THR A 177 8.55 -32.74 -7.39
C THR A 177 9.27 -31.46 -6.99
N ILE A 178 8.62 -30.63 -6.17
CA ILE A 178 9.15 -29.33 -5.71
C ILE A 178 9.26 -29.39 -4.19
N GLN A 179 10.34 -28.85 -3.63
CA GLN A 179 10.58 -28.80 -2.18
C GLN A 179 10.58 -27.34 -1.73
N SER A 180 10.04 -27.07 -0.55
CA SER A 180 10.19 -25.77 0.10
C SER A 180 11.68 -25.51 0.40
N ALA A 181 12.08 -24.25 0.34
CA ALA A 181 13.44 -23.81 0.61
C ALA A 181 13.44 -22.55 1.46
N ASP A 182 14.59 -22.25 2.07
CA ASP A 182 14.77 -21.02 2.86
C ASP A 182 14.52 -19.76 2.01
N ALA A 183 13.87 -18.77 2.61
CA ALA A 183 13.58 -17.49 1.98
C ALA A 183 14.87 -16.71 1.60
N PRO A 184 14.81 -15.77 0.65
CA PRO A 184 15.95 -14.93 0.30
C PRO A 184 16.44 -14.11 1.52
N PRO A 185 17.76 -14.05 1.80
CA PRO A 185 18.30 -13.25 2.89
C PRO A 185 18.01 -11.77 2.62
N SER A 186 17.50 -11.06 3.62
CA SER A 186 16.94 -9.68 3.59
C SER A 186 15.47 -9.54 3.18
N PHE A 187 14.79 -10.62 2.77
CA PHE A 187 13.34 -10.58 2.59
C PHE A 187 12.65 -10.52 3.96
N LYS A 188 12.08 -9.38 4.30
CA LYS A 188 11.23 -9.24 5.49
C LYS A 188 9.85 -9.79 5.15
N LEU A 189 9.53 -10.98 5.65
CA LEU A 189 8.15 -11.28 6.03
C LEU A 189 7.84 -10.27 7.12
N GLU A 190 7.01 -9.27 6.85
CA GLU A 190 6.45 -8.49 7.94
C GLU A 190 5.66 -9.47 8.82
N THR A 191 6.27 -9.94 9.90
CA THR A 191 5.60 -10.68 10.96
C THR A 191 4.94 -9.69 11.91
N TRP A 192 4.23 -8.72 11.35
CA TRP A 192 3.14 -8.05 12.03
C TRP A 192 1.86 -8.66 11.50
N GLN A 193 1.10 -9.32 12.38
CA GLN A 193 -0.14 -10.00 12.04
C GLN A 193 -1.33 -9.39 12.81
N PRO A 194 -1.84 -8.20 12.44
CA PRO A 194 -3.11 -7.74 12.97
C PRO A 194 -4.22 -8.65 12.44
N ARG A 195 -4.86 -9.37 13.36
CA ARG A 195 -6.21 -9.86 13.11
C ARG A 195 -7.14 -8.75 13.49
N PHE A 196 -7.91 -8.29 12.52
CA PHE A 196 -8.77 -7.14 12.70
C PHE A 196 -10.18 -7.62 13.02
N TYR A 197 -10.69 -7.19 14.16
CA TYR A 197 -12.05 -7.42 14.60
C TYR A 197 -12.84 -6.12 14.52
N ILE A 198 -14.07 -6.21 14.05
CA ILE A 198 -15.04 -5.11 14.01
C ILE A 198 -16.20 -5.53 14.92
N GLY A 199 -16.55 -4.65 15.85
CA GLY A 199 -17.63 -4.85 16.81
C GLY A 199 -17.31 -5.81 17.97
N GLY A 200 -16.04 -6.22 18.15
CA GLY A 200 -15.61 -7.05 19.29
C GLY A 200 -14.10 -7.28 19.38
N GLY A 201 -13.63 -7.97 20.42
CA GLY A 201 -12.20 -8.28 20.64
C GLY A 201 -11.93 -9.69 21.19
N LEU A 202 -10.76 -10.28 20.88
CA LEU A 202 -10.39 -11.59 21.40
C LEU A 202 -10.05 -11.52 22.90
N GLY A 203 -10.80 -12.27 23.71
CA GLY A 203 -10.49 -12.47 25.14
C GLY A 203 -10.89 -11.31 26.06
N THR A 204 -11.51 -10.25 25.54
CA THR A 204 -11.81 -9.05 26.32
C THR A 204 -13.23 -9.03 26.90
N ASN A 205 -14.18 -9.83 26.41
CA ASN A 205 -15.62 -9.78 26.77
C ASN A 205 -16.20 -8.34 26.72
N ARG A 206 -15.68 -7.47 25.84
CA ARG A 206 -15.98 -6.03 25.74
C ARG A 206 -16.49 -5.65 24.34
N ASP A 207 -17.44 -6.42 23.83
CA ASP A 207 -17.89 -6.31 22.44
C ASP A 207 -18.91 -5.17 22.24
N PHE A 208 -19.01 -4.66 21.01
CA PHE A 208 -19.88 -3.53 20.70
C PHE A 208 -21.35 -3.94 20.68
N ASN A 209 -22.06 -3.53 21.74
CA ASN A 209 -23.50 -3.66 21.84
C ASN A 209 -24.19 -2.49 21.11
N GLY A 210 -24.34 -2.62 19.79
CA GLY A 210 -24.99 -1.64 18.93
C GLY A 210 -25.13 -2.16 17.50
N GLN A 211 -25.44 -1.27 16.56
CA GLN A 211 -25.65 -1.62 15.16
C GLN A 211 -24.61 -0.93 14.26
N ILE A 212 -24.04 -1.62 13.27
CA ILE A 212 -23.04 -1.03 12.35
C ILE A 212 -23.53 -1.16 10.90
N ALA A 213 -23.43 -0.08 10.11
CA ALA A 213 -23.87 -0.01 8.71
C ALA A 213 -22.75 -0.30 7.71
N ASP A 214 -21.60 0.35 7.86
CA ASP A 214 -20.43 0.15 7.02
C ASP A 214 -19.14 0.46 7.80
N VAL A 215 -18.03 -0.14 7.35
CA VAL A 215 -16.69 0.06 7.90
C VAL A 215 -15.71 0.31 6.76
N GLN A 216 -14.93 1.38 6.89
CA GLN A 216 -13.90 1.80 5.96
C GLN A 216 -12.57 1.82 6.71
N ILE A 217 -11.53 1.23 6.11
CA ILE A 217 -10.19 1.20 6.67
C ILE A 217 -9.25 1.81 5.65
N TRP A 218 -8.42 2.76 6.06
CA TRP A 218 -7.52 3.50 5.20
C TRP A 218 -6.07 3.35 5.65
N ASN A 219 -5.17 3.20 4.68
CA ASN A 219 -3.71 3.16 4.84
C ASN A 219 -3.09 4.56 4.97
N ARG A 220 -3.87 5.54 5.44
CA ARG A 220 -3.41 6.89 5.77
C ARG A 220 -4.30 7.52 6.83
N THR A 221 -3.80 8.57 7.47
CA THR A 221 -4.60 9.46 8.32
C THR A 221 -5.51 10.33 7.44
N ARG A 222 -6.82 10.33 7.70
CA ARG A 222 -7.80 11.25 7.10
C ARG A 222 -8.15 12.35 8.09
N PRO A 223 -8.00 13.63 7.73
CA PRO A 223 -8.39 14.73 8.60
C PRO A 223 -9.91 14.83 8.71
N ALA A 224 -10.41 15.40 9.82
CA ALA A 224 -11.84 15.52 10.11
C ALA A 224 -12.66 16.17 8.98
N GLY A 225 -12.10 17.16 8.29
CA GLY A 225 -12.75 17.79 7.13
C GLY A 225 -13.00 16.81 5.97
N GLU A 226 -12.04 15.93 5.68
CA GLU A 226 -12.17 14.95 4.59
C GLU A 226 -13.19 13.85 4.93
N ILE A 227 -13.26 13.47 6.20
CA ILE A 227 -14.28 12.55 6.72
C ILE A 227 -15.65 13.20 6.56
N LYS A 228 -15.81 14.46 7.01
CA LYS A 228 -17.06 15.22 6.89
C LYS A 228 -17.53 15.38 5.44
N ASP A 229 -16.60 15.60 4.51
CA ASP A 229 -16.91 15.76 3.08
C ASP A 229 -17.38 14.45 2.43
N SER A 230 -17.00 13.30 2.99
CA SER A 230 -17.28 11.98 2.42
C SER A 230 -18.25 11.12 3.23
N MET A 231 -18.63 11.52 4.44
CA MET A 231 -19.39 10.67 5.37
C MET A 231 -20.79 10.28 4.89
N TYR A 232 -21.37 11.09 3.99
CA TYR A 232 -22.65 10.80 3.36
C TYR A 232 -22.51 10.24 1.93
N LEU A 233 -21.29 10.11 1.43
CA LEU A 233 -21.00 9.59 0.11
C LEU A 233 -20.78 8.08 0.16
N LYS A 234 -21.24 7.39 -0.89
CA LYS A 234 -20.95 5.97 -1.08
C LYS A 234 -19.64 5.84 -1.83
N LEU A 235 -18.64 5.23 -1.19
CA LEU A 235 -17.35 4.98 -1.82
C LEU A 235 -17.47 4.00 -3.00
N THR A 236 -16.61 4.20 -3.98
CA THR A 236 -16.49 3.34 -5.16
C THR A 236 -15.65 2.08 -4.90
N GLY A 237 -14.92 2.04 -3.78
CA GLY A 237 -13.99 0.97 -3.44
C GLY A 237 -12.60 1.16 -4.05
N LYS A 238 -12.42 2.19 -4.88
CA LYS A 238 -11.17 2.48 -5.62
C LYS A 238 -10.46 3.72 -5.09
N GLU A 239 -10.93 4.25 -3.98
CA GLU A 239 -10.36 5.42 -3.36
C GLU A 239 -8.90 5.14 -2.99
N GLN A 240 -8.05 6.14 -3.23
CA GLN A 240 -6.64 6.03 -2.95
C GLN A 240 -6.44 5.78 -1.46
N ASP A 241 -5.63 4.75 -1.15
CA ASP A 241 -5.29 4.30 0.20
C ASP A 241 -6.46 3.69 0.99
N LEU A 242 -7.59 3.34 0.37
CA LEU A 242 -8.66 2.56 1.01
C LEU A 242 -8.24 1.08 1.12
N ALA A 243 -7.85 0.66 2.31
CA ALA A 243 -7.33 -0.67 2.63
C ALA A 243 -8.41 -1.76 2.71
N ALA A 244 -9.62 -1.39 3.15
CA ALA A 244 -10.79 -2.27 3.16
C ALA A 244 -12.09 -1.47 3.25
N TYR A 245 -13.17 -1.99 2.66
CA TYR A 245 -14.49 -1.36 2.72
C TYR A 245 -15.60 -2.40 2.85
N TYR A 246 -16.10 -2.59 4.05
CA TYR A 246 -17.15 -3.55 4.36
C TYR A 246 -18.50 -2.86 4.41
N ARG A 247 -19.37 -3.21 3.47
CA ARG A 247 -20.78 -2.81 3.54
C ARG A 247 -21.53 -3.91 4.23
N LEU A 248 -21.82 -3.72 5.51
CA LEU A 248 -22.42 -4.75 6.36
C LEU A 248 -23.86 -5.11 5.92
N GLY A 249 -24.43 -4.30 5.02
CA GLY A 249 -25.62 -4.60 4.23
C GLY A 249 -25.54 -5.77 3.24
N THR A 250 -24.40 -6.45 3.10
CA THR A 250 -24.15 -7.39 1.98
C THR A 250 -23.69 -8.77 2.43
N ILE A 251 -24.03 -9.17 3.66
CA ILE A 251 -23.65 -10.46 4.22
C ILE A 251 -24.14 -11.61 3.35
N VAL A 252 -23.21 -12.51 3.06
CA VAL A 252 -23.42 -13.78 2.38
C VAL A 252 -23.50 -14.88 3.44
N THR A 253 -24.58 -15.65 3.41
CA THR A 253 -24.76 -16.81 4.30
C THR A 253 -24.40 -18.11 3.58
N GLY A 254 -23.53 -18.93 4.18
CA GLY A 254 -23.04 -20.23 3.72
C GLY A 254 -22.64 -21.15 4.89
N GLU A 255 -21.57 -21.96 4.77
CA GLU A 255 -20.98 -22.72 5.91
C GLU A 255 -20.40 -21.79 7.00
N SER A 256 -20.17 -20.52 6.67
CA SER A 256 -19.88 -19.41 7.59
C SER A 256 -20.61 -18.15 7.11
N LYS A 257 -20.97 -17.20 8.00
CA LYS A 257 -21.55 -15.90 7.60
C LYS A 257 -20.39 -15.00 7.18
N THR A 258 -20.40 -14.38 6.00
CA THR A 258 -19.30 -13.49 5.54
C THR A 258 -19.82 -12.17 4.97
N VAL A 259 -19.05 -11.10 5.00
CA VAL A 259 -19.33 -9.81 4.35
C VAL A 259 -18.24 -9.51 3.30
N PRO A 260 -18.63 -9.22 2.05
CA PRO A 260 -17.66 -8.86 1.01
C PRO A 260 -16.91 -7.56 1.31
N ASP A 261 -15.62 -7.54 0.98
CA ASP A 261 -14.85 -6.30 0.89
C ASP A 261 -15.07 -5.66 -0.48
N PHE A 262 -15.53 -4.40 -0.45
CA PHE A 262 -15.79 -3.60 -1.64
C PHE A 262 -14.61 -2.76 -2.09
N SER A 263 -13.50 -2.79 -1.36
CA SER A 263 -12.26 -2.20 -1.83
C SER A 263 -11.70 -2.97 -3.03
N VAL A 264 -10.66 -2.43 -3.66
CA VAL A 264 -9.88 -3.15 -4.68
C VAL A 264 -9.14 -4.38 -4.14
N HIS A 265 -9.11 -4.58 -2.81
CA HIS A 265 -8.37 -5.64 -2.16
C HIS A 265 -9.17 -6.94 -1.95
N GLY A 266 -10.51 -6.88 -1.98
CA GLY A 266 -11.38 -8.07 -1.97
C GLY A 266 -11.21 -9.00 -0.75
N ARG A 267 -10.79 -8.44 0.39
CA ARG A 267 -10.56 -9.16 1.64
C ARG A 267 -11.86 -9.36 2.43
N ASP A 268 -12.71 -10.29 2.01
CA ASP A 268 -13.97 -10.60 2.69
C ASP A 268 -13.77 -10.84 4.21
N ALA A 269 -14.80 -10.60 5.01
CA ALA A 269 -14.76 -10.81 6.46
C ALA A 269 -15.81 -11.82 6.92
N VAL A 270 -15.54 -12.59 7.96
CA VAL A 270 -16.47 -13.55 8.61
C VAL A 270 -17.24 -12.85 9.71
N VAL A 271 -18.54 -13.09 9.79
CA VAL A 271 -19.46 -12.55 10.78
C VAL A 271 -19.84 -13.66 11.77
N TYR A 272 -19.69 -13.41 13.06
CA TYR A 272 -20.07 -14.27 14.17
C TYR A 272 -21.33 -13.69 14.84
N GLY A 273 -22.16 -14.58 15.41
CA GLY A 273 -23.37 -14.15 16.10
C GLY A 273 -24.61 -13.95 15.22
N GLU A 274 -25.66 -13.28 15.71
CA GLU A 274 -26.94 -13.06 15.00
C GLU A 274 -26.99 -11.78 14.15
N ALA A 275 -25.82 -11.34 13.70
CA ALA A 275 -25.65 -10.26 12.74
C ALA A 275 -26.27 -10.61 11.37
N TYR A 276 -27.39 -9.98 11.04
CA TYR A 276 -28.08 -10.14 9.75
C TYR A 276 -28.35 -8.77 9.09
N VAL A 277 -27.81 -8.55 7.89
CA VAL A 277 -28.52 -7.74 6.88
C VAL A 277 -29.01 -8.71 5.82
N SER A 278 -30.33 -8.75 5.67
CA SER A 278 -30.98 -9.63 4.72
C SER A 278 -30.53 -9.31 3.30
N ALA A 279 -30.01 -10.30 2.57
CA ALA A 279 -30.49 -10.53 1.21
C ALA A 279 -31.99 -10.23 1.21
N ARG A 280 -32.50 -9.35 0.34
CA ARG A 280 -33.95 -9.07 0.35
C ARG A 280 -34.66 -10.33 -0.15
N THR A 281 -35.01 -11.22 0.77
CA THR A 281 -35.76 -12.45 0.50
C THR A 281 -37.17 -12.03 0.13
N LEU A 282 -37.52 -12.25 -1.12
CA LEU A 282 -38.90 -12.09 -1.57
C LEU A 282 -39.58 -13.40 -1.25
N ASN A 283 -40.51 -13.39 -0.31
CA ASN A 283 -41.38 -14.54 -0.08
C ASN A 283 -42.44 -14.55 -1.17
N ARG A 284 -42.69 -15.72 -1.76
CA ARG A 284 -43.68 -15.85 -2.83
C ARG A 284 -45.07 -15.49 -2.34
N SER A 285 -45.43 -15.97 -1.15
CA SER A 285 -46.67 -15.60 -0.46
C SER A 285 -46.31 -14.83 0.81
N THR A 286 -46.86 -13.63 0.96
CA THR A 286 -46.79 -12.88 2.23
C THR A 286 -47.74 -13.50 3.25
N VAL A 287 -47.58 -13.19 4.55
CA VAL A 287 -48.47 -13.68 5.63
C VAL A 287 -49.96 -13.33 5.38
N GLY A 288 -50.25 -12.38 4.48
CA GLY A 288 -51.59 -12.02 4.00
C GLY A 288 -52.09 -12.74 2.74
N GLY A 289 -51.38 -13.75 2.22
CA GLY A 289 -51.82 -14.57 1.08
C GLY A 289 -51.63 -13.94 -0.31
N LEU A 290 -50.89 -12.83 -0.43
CA LEU A 290 -50.60 -12.18 -1.71
C LEU A 290 -49.35 -12.75 -2.36
N ASP A 291 -49.45 -13.07 -3.66
CA ASP A 291 -48.33 -13.52 -4.49
C ASP A 291 -47.43 -12.34 -4.93
N ALA A 292 -46.11 -12.48 -4.82
CA ALA A 292 -45.15 -11.50 -5.28
C ALA A 292 -45.10 -11.43 -6.83
N VAL A 293 -45.66 -10.37 -7.43
CA VAL A 293 -45.72 -10.16 -8.89
C VAL A 293 -44.68 -9.16 -9.43
N LYS A 294 -44.11 -8.34 -8.54
CA LYS A 294 -43.16 -7.26 -8.85
C LYS A 294 -42.34 -6.92 -7.61
N TYR A 295 -41.13 -6.45 -7.84
CA TYR A 295 -40.28 -5.86 -6.81
C TYR A 295 -39.53 -4.64 -7.35
N SER A 296 -39.49 -3.57 -6.55
CA SER A 296 -38.72 -2.35 -6.85
C SER A 296 -37.90 -1.94 -5.62
N ASN A 297 -36.64 -1.53 -5.85
CA ASN A 297 -35.88 -0.69 -4.93
C ASN A 297 -36.29 0.79 -5.14
N ASP A 298 -36.34 1.60 -4.08
CA ASP A 298 -36.67 3.02 -4.18
C ASP A 298 -35.47 3.95 -4.47
N GLU A 299 -34.25 3.41 -4.40
CA GLU A 299 -33.02 4.14 -4.68
C GLU A 299 -32.90 4.63 -6.14
N LEU A 300 -32.42 5.88 -6.30
CA LEU A 300 -32.20 6.54 -7.57
C LEU A 300 -30.70 6.81 -7.80
N PHE A 301 -30.21 6.51 -8.99
CA PHE A 301 -28.81 6.58 -9.38
C PHE A 301 -28.60 7.66 -10.43
N ALA A 302 -27.61 8.54 -10.21
CA ALA A 302 -27.23 9.56 -11.18
C ALA A 302 -26.64 8.92 -12.43
N VAL A 303 -27.11 9.38 -13.60
CA VAL A 303 -26.69 8.85 -14.89
C VAL A 303 -26.47 9.97 -15.91
N THR A 304 -25.62 9.71 -16.88
CA THR A 304 -25.43 10.61 -18.02
C THR A 304 -26.41 10.25 -19.12
N GLN A 305 -27.15 11.24 -19.63
CA GLN A 305 -28.04 11.05 -20.77
C GLN A 305 -27.26 10.49 -21.96
N ARG A 306 -27.87 9.55 -22.69
CA ARG A 306 -27.29 8.84 -23.84
C ARG A 306 -26.08 7.95 -23.53
N ALA A 307 -25.60 7.91 -22.30
CA ALA A 307 -24.59 6.94 -21.90
C ALA A 307 -25.21 5.54 -21.74
N THR A 308 -24.39 4.52 -21.96
CA THR A 308 -24.80 3.11 -21.82
C THR A 308 -24.22 2.54 -20.54
N TYR A 309 -25.05 1.87 -19.74
CA TYR A 309 -24.71 1.22 -18.47
C TYR A 309 -24.99 -0.28 -18.53
N GLU A 310 -24.34 -1.06 -17.68
CA GLU A 310 -24.66 -2.47 -17.40
C GLU A 310 -25.01 -2.63 -15.92
N GLU A 311 -26.19 -3.19 -15.64
CA GLU A 311 -26.60 -3.58 -14.29
C GLU A 311 -26.56 -5.10 -14.14
N SER A 312 -26.13 -5.59 -12.97
CA SER A 312 -26.17 -7.02 -12.62
C SER A 312 -26.45 -7.28 -11.15
N PHE A 313 -26.96 -8.46 -10.81
CA PHE A 313 -27.13 -8.94 -9.45
C PHE A 313 -27.14 -10.48 -9.43
N GLU A 314 -26.91 -11.08 -8.27
CA GLU A 314 -27.03 -12.52 -8.07
C GLU A 314 -28.33 -12.88 -7.37
N PHE A 315 -28.95 -13.98 -7.76
CA PHE A 315 -30.18 -14.47 -7.14
C PHE A 315 -30.18 -15.99 -6.95
N LYS A 316 -30.96 -16.45 -5.97
CA LYS A 316 -31.20 -17.86 -5.70
C LYS A 316 -32.67 -18.09 -5.45
N VAL A 317 -33.17 -19.20 -5.96
CA VAL A 317 -34.59 -19.55 -5.91
C VAL A 317 -34.75 -20.79 -5.04
N GLN A 318 -35.67 -20.75 -4.07
CA GLN A 318 -36.06 -21.92 -3.30
C GLN A 318 -37.30 -22.55 -3.93
N GLY A 319 -37.27 -23.87 -4.17
CA GLY A 319 -38.33 -24.62 -4.87
C GLY A 319 -37.91 -25.12 -6.26
N ALA A 320 -38.62 -26.14 -6.78
CA ALA A 320 -38.32 -26.72 -8.09
C ALA A 320 -38.84 -25.81 -9.22
N VAL A 321 -37.95 -25.01 -9.81
CA VAL A 321 -38.26 -24.12 -10.93
C VAL A 321 -37.11 -24.09 -11.92
N ASP A 322 -37.44 -24.17 -13.22
CA ASP A 322 -36.47 -23.85 -14.28
C ASP A 322 -36.43 -22.32 -14.42
N ILE A 323 -35.32 -21.70 -14.05
CA ILE A 323 -35.19 -20.24 -14.02
C ILE A 323 -35.29 -19.57 -15.41
N ASN A 324 -35.03 -20.33 -16.49
CA ASN A 324 -35.12 -19.85 -17.87
C ASN A 324 -36.42 -20.32 -18.56
N ASN A 325 -37.20 -21.18 -17.89
CA ASN A 325 -38.49 -21.67 -18.36
C ASN A 325 -39.49 -21.75 -17.20
N ALA A 326 -39.60 -20.66 -16.44
CA ALA A 326 -40.28 -20.67 -15.14
C ALA A 326 -41.79 -20.95 -15.28
N ASP A 327 -42.40 -20.62 -16.41
CA ASP A 327 -43.81 -20.83 -16.70
C ASP A 327 -44.10 -21.94 -17.72
N GLY A 328 -43.11 -22.73 -18.11
CA GLY A 328 -43.25 -23.79 -19.12
C GLY A 328 -43.30 -23.30 -20.58
N ASN A 329 -43.25 -21.99 -20.83
CA ASN A 329 -43.32 -21.38 -22.16
C ASN A 329 -42.00 -20.70 -22.61
N GLY A 330 -40.89 -21.01 -21.93
CA GLY A 330 -39.56 -20.46 -22.20
C GLY A 330 -39.31 -19.08 -21.62
N ASN A 331 -40.16 -18.59 -20.70
CA ASN A 331 -39.95 -17.29 -20.08
C ASN A 331 -39.10 -17.40 -18.80
N LYS A 332 -38.18 -16.44 -18.65
CA LYS A 332 -37.35 -16.27 -17.46
C LYS A 332 -38.19 -16.00 -16.21
N ILE A 333 -37.64 -16.34 -15.05
CA ILE A 333 -38.31 -16.21 -13.74
C ILE A 333 -38.68 -14.76 -13.37
N PHE A 334 -38.02 -13.76 -13.95
CA PHE A 334 -38.41 -12.35 -13.90
C PHE A 334 -37.83 -11.58 -15.11
N ALA A 335 -38.27 -10.35 -15.31
CA ALA A 335 -37.74 -9.43 -16.32
C ALA A 335 -37.23 -8.13 -15.66
N PHE A 336 -36.16 -7.56 -16.21
CA PHE A 336 -35.69 -6.22 -15.83
C PHE A 336 -36.69 -5.15 -16.29
N SER A 337 -36.83 -4.11 -15.48
CA SER A 337 -37.60 -2.92 -15.80
C SER A 337 -36.82 -1.70 -15.36
N TYR A 338 -36.78 -0.67 -16.21
CA TYR A 338 -36.11 0.58 -15.92
C TYR A 338 -37.06 1.74 -16.11
N TRP A 339 -36.94 2.70 -15.21
CA TRP A 339 -37.49 4.01 -15.40
C TRP A 339 -36.54 5.02 -14.79
N GLY A 340 -36.58 6.23 -15.32
CA GLY A 340 -35.81 7.35 -14.84
C GLY A 340 -36.67 8.55 -14.53
N ARG A 341 -36.01 9.56 -14.00
CA ARG A 341 -36.57 10.88 -13.70
C ARG A 341 -35.59 11.93 -14.19
N TYR A 342 -36.14 13.09 -14.49
CA TYR A 342 -35.34 14.27 -14.83
C TYR A 342 -34.56 14.80 -13.62
N SER A 343 -35.16 14.76 -12.42
CA SER A 343 -34.58 15.19 -11.16
C SER A 343 -35.13 14.36 -9.99
N ARG A 344 -34.55 14.49 -8.79
CA ARG A 344 -34.92 13.67 -7.61
C ARG A 344 -36.39 13.89 -7.22
N ASN A 345 -36.86 15.12 -7.39
CA ASN A 345 -38.19 15.60 -6.99
C ASN A 345 -39.23 15.45 -8.10
N SER A 346 -38.84 14.98 -9.29
CA SER A 346 -39.77 14.73 -10.40
C SER A 346 -40.69 13.56 -10.05
N GLU A 347 -42.01 13.80 -9.94
CA GLU A 347 -42.98 12.71 -9.83
C GLU A 347 -43.12 11.92 -11.15
N GLU A 348 -42.89 12.61 -12.28
CA GLU A 348 -42.98 12.06 -13.63
C GLU A 348 -41.89 11.01 -13.84
N LYS A 349 -42.32 9.78 -14.14
CA LYS A 349 -41.43 8.65 -14.46
C LYS A 349 -41.31 8.53 -15.98
N ILE A 350 -40.08 8.63 -16.47
CA ILE A 350 -39.74 8.34 -17.86
C ILE A 350 -39.41 6.85 -17.94
N THR A 351 -40.36 6.07 -18.44
CA THR A 351 -40.14 4.64 -18.67
C THR A 351 -39.13 4.44 -19.78
N PHE A 352 -38.18 3.53 -19.57
CA PHE A 352 -37.21 3.18 -20.59
C PHE A 352 -37.90 2.38 -21.68
N PRO A 353 -37.79 2.76 -22.97
CA PRO A 353 -38.32 1.95 -24.06
C PRO A 353 -37.76 0.53 -24.01
N THR A 354 -38.54 -0.50 -24.35
CA THR A 354 -38.10 -1.91 -24.27
C THR A 354 -36.86 -2.23 -25.12
N HIS A 355 -36.57 -1.43 -26.15
CA HIS A 355 -35.36 -1.55 -26.98
C HIS A 355 -34.14 -0.81 -26.41
N SER A 356 -34.31 0.00 -25.35
CA SER A 356 -33.24 0.77 -24.72
C SER A 356 -32.48 -0.04 -23.66
N TYR A 357 -32.93 -1.26 -23.37
CA TYR A 357 -32.25 -2.20 -22.50
C TYR A 357 -32.26 -3.62 -23.04
N GLN A 358 -31.19 -4.37 -22.78
CA GLN A 358 -30.87 -5.68 -23.35
C GLN A 358 -30.48 -6.64 -22.21
N PRO A 359 -31.45 -7.39 -21.66
CA PRO A 359 -31.17 -8.37 -20.61
C PRO A 359 -30.43 -9.59 -21.19
N LYS A 360 -29.35 -10.01 -20.54
CA LYS A 360 -28.58 -11.21 -20.87
C LYS A 360 -29.25 -12.47 -20.31
N ASP A 361 -28.78 -13.64 -20.75
CA ASP A 361 -29.17 -14.92 -20.13
C ASP A 361 -28.65 -15.05 -18.71
N PHE A 362 -29.43 -15.72 -17.84
CA PHE A 362 -29.03 -15.94 -16.47
C PHE A 362 -27.87 -16.92 -16.42
N ALA A 363 -26.71 -16.45 -15.98
CA ALA A 363 -25.51 -17.28 -15.89
C ALA A 363 -25.52 -18.10 -14.60
N SER A 364 -25.34 -19.41 -14.71
CA SER A 364 -25.22 -20.29 -13.54
C SER A 364 -23.94 -20.02 -12.76
N LEU A 365 -24.03 -20.00 -11.44
CA LEU A 365 -22.92 -19.89 -10.48
C LEU A 365 -22.87 -21.13 -9.58
N SER A 366 -21.94 -21.17 -8.63
CA SER A 366 -21.86 -22.23 -7.63
C SER A 366 -23.01 -22.15 -6.60
N ASN A 367 -23.31 -23.29 -5.96
CA ASN A 367 -24.24 -23.40 -4.83
C ASN A 367 -25.70 -22.95 -5.12
N GLY A 368 -26.15 -23.09 -6.37
CA GLY A 368 -27.52 -22.80 -6.79
C GLY A 368 -27.84 -21.32 -6.97
N TRP A 369 -26.81 -20.47 -7.04
CA TRP A 369 -26.94 -19.05 -7.38
C TRP A 369 -26.84 -18.85 -8.89
N TYR A 370 -27.46 -17.76 -9.36
CA TYR A 370 -27.41 -17.32 -10.76
C TYR A 370 -27.12 -15.82 -10.82
N ARG A 371 -26.49 -15.36 -11.89
CA ARG A 371 -26.29 -13.93 -12.18
C ARG A 371 -27.30 -13.45 -13.21
N ALA A 372 -28.04 -12.40 -12.88
CA ALA A 372 -28.84 -11.62 -13.82
C ALA A 372 -28.05 -10.38 -14.26
N SER A 373 -28.11 -10.02 -15.53
CA SER A 373 -27.44 -8.82 -16.06
C SER A 373 -28.22 -8.19 -17.20
N CYS A 374 -28.17 -6.87 -17.32
CA CYS A 374 -28.87 -6.11 -18.36
C CYS A 374 -28.12 -4.83 -18.70
N GLN A 375 -27.89 -4.58 -19.98
CA GLN A 375 -27.33 -3.32 -20.46
C GLN A 375 -28.46 -2.36 -20.80
N PHE A 376 -28.36 -1.08 -20.43
CA PHE A 376 -29.35 -0.08 -20.77
C PHE A 376 -28.72 1.25 -21.18
N THR A 377 -29.34 1.95 -22.13
CA THR A 377 -28.94 3.29 -22.57
C THR A 377 -29.92 4.31 -22.05
N VAL A 378 -29.40 5.38 -21.46
CA VAL A 378 -30.20 6.40 -20.77
C VAL A 378 -30.91 7.29 -21.80
N PRO A 379 -32.25 7.38 -21.80
CA PRO A 379 -32.98 8.28 -22.67
C PRO A 379 -32.68 9.76 -22.38
N ASP A 380 -32.94 10.62 -23.36
CA ASP A 380 -32.92 12.07 -23.16
C ASP A 380 -33.93 12.46 -22.06
N GLY A 381 -33.54 13.43 -21.23
CA GLY A 381 -34.37 13.88 -20.10
C GLY A 381 -34.32 12.99 -18.85
N VAL A 382 -33.48 11.95 -18.83
CA VAL A 382 -33.23 11.14 -17.63
C VAL A 382 -31.87 11.48 -17.02
N SER A 383 -31.88 12.01 -15.80
CA SER A 383 -30.66 12.31 -15.02
C SER A 383 -30.51 11.39 -13.80
N LEU A 384 -31.61 10.75 -13.40
CA LEU A 384 -31.65 9.73 -12.35
C LEU A 384 -32.36 8.49 -12.88
N VAL A 385 -31.75 7.33 -12.72
CA VAL A 385 -32.36 6.02 -13.04
C VAL A 385 -32.66 5.29 -11.76
N ARG A 386 -33.86 4.72 -11.66
CA ARG A 386 -34.10 3.68 -10.67
C ARG A 386 -33.43 2.40 -11.14
N THR A 387 -32.50 1.92 -10.35
CA THR A 387 -31.85 0.64 -10.59
C THR A 387 -32.58 -0.45 -9.82
N PHE A 388 -32.55 -1.67 -10.34
CA PHE A 388 -33.03 -2.87 -9.67
C PHE A 388 -34.54 -2.90 -9.42
N GLU A 389 -35.29 -2.90 -10.53
CA GLU A 389 -36.69 -3.30 -10.55
C GLU A 389 -36.85 -4.60 -11.36
N ILE A 390 -37.46 -5.61 -10.73
CA ILE A 390 -37.83 -6.87 -11.37
C ILE A 390 -39.35 -6.97 -11.48
N ASN A 391 -39.83 -7.21 -12.70
CA ASN A 391 -41.24 -7.36 -13.02
C ASN A 391 -41.51 -8.76 -13.57
N ASN A 392 -42.79 -9.14 -13.66
CA ASN A 392 -43.24 -10.41 -14.22
C ASN A 392 -42.59 -11.62 -13.54
N VAL A 393 -42.61 -11.65 -12.21
CA VAL A 393 -42.03 -12.76 -11.45
C VAL A 393 -42.90 -14.02 -11.61
N LYS A 394 -42.32 -15.15 -12.03
CA LYS A 394 -43.00 -16.38 -12.52
C LYS A 394 -42.52 -17.65 -11.81
N GLY A 395 -43.17 -18.79 -12.10
CA GLY A 395 -42.77 -20.13 -11.63
C GLY A 395 -43.39 -20.55 -10.31
N SER A 396 -42.97 -21.67 -9.70
CA SER A 396 -43.53 -22.27 -8.46
C SER A 396 -42.51 -22.34 -7.31
N TRP A 397 -41.86 -21.21 -7.03
CA TRP A 397 -40.85 -21.01 -5.99
C TRP A 397 -41.46 -20.53 -4.67
N THR A 398 -40.77 -20.74 -3.55
CA THR A 398 -41.19 -20.31 -2.20
C THR A 398 -40.52 -19.02 -1.74
N SER A 399 -39.23 -18.85 -2.05
CA SER A 399 -38.52 -17.57 -1.88
C SER A 399 -37.53 -17.28 -3.00
N LEU A 400 -37.26 -15.99 -3.22
CA LEU A 400 -36.23 -15.46 -4.11
C LEU A 400 -35.26 -14.61 -3.28
N ASP A 401 -34.03 -15.08 -3.13
CA ASP A 401 -32.96 -14.35 -2.46
C ASP A 401 -32.14 -13.57 -3.48
N ILE A 402 -31.81 -12.31 -3.17
CA ILE A 402 -31.05 -11.40 -4.04
C ILE A 402 -29.82 -10.87 -3.31
N ARG A 403 -28.67 -10.81 -3.99
CA ARG A 403 -27.41 -10.24 -3.49
C ARG A 403 -26.55 -9.61 -4.59
N LYS A 404 -25.43 -8.97 -4.21
CA LYS A 404 -24.36 -8.49 -5.12
C LYS A 404 -24.85 -7.65 -6.31
N HIS A 405 -25.70 -6.66 -6.04
CA HIS A 405 -26.18 -5.71 -7.06
C HIS A 405 -25.09 -4.72 -7.47
N HIS A 406 -24.92 -4.51 -8.78
CA HIS A 406 -23.86 -3.72 -9.42
C HIS A 406 -24.41 -2.95 -10.63
N ILE A 407 -23.93 -1.72 -10.86
CA ILE A 407 -24.16 -0.93 -12.08
C ILE A 407 -22.85 -0.31 -12.55
N GLN A 408 -22.56 -0.40 -13.85
CA GLN A 408 -21.30 0.03 -14.47
C GLN A 408 -21.56 0.89 -15.70
N LEU A 409 -20.82 1.99 -15.86
CA LEU A 409 -20.79 2.77 -17.11
C LEU A 409 -19.96 2.02 -18.18
N ILE A 410 -20.54 1.86 -19.37
CA ILE A 410 -19.93 1.12 -20.49
C ILE A 410 -19.39 2.08 -21.57
N SER A 411 -20.05 3.21 -21.82
CA SER A 411 -19.59 4.21 -22.81
C SER A 411 -20.18 5.62 -22.62
N ASP A 412 -19.36 6.65 -22.87
CA ASP A 412 -19.69 8.07 -22.74
C ASP A 412 -20.22 8.69 -24.06
N ALA A 413 -20.96 9.80 -23.98
CA ALA A 413 -21.38 10.59 -25.15
C ALA A 413 -20.39 11.73 -25.46
N ILE A 414 -19.75 11.73 -26.64
CA ILE A 414 -18.83 12.81 -27.07
C ILE A 414 -19.62 13.88 -27.85
N SER A 415 -19.63 15.13 -27.38
CA SER A 415 -19.85 16.31 -28.21
C SER A 415 -18.71 17.32 -28.02
N CYS A 416 -17.85 17.46 -29.03
CA CYS A 416 -16.72 18.38 -29.06
C CYS A 416 -17.01 19.53 -30.03
N GLU A 417 -17.38 20.71 -29.52
CA GLU A 417 -17.14 21.99 -30.21
C GLU A 417 -16.47 22.95 -29.22
N ARG A 418 -15.46 23.70 -29.67
CA ARG A 418 -14.74 24.72 -28.90
C ARG A 418 -15.00 26.10 -29.50
N TYR A 419 -15.38 27.07 -28.65
CA TYR A 419 -15.41 28.51 -28.94
C TYR A 419 -14.43 29.23 -28.00
N THR A 420 -13.80 30.32 -28.46
CA THR A 420 -12.87 31.15 -27.69
C THR A 420 -13.23 32.63 -27.86
N ASP A 421 -13.86 33.23 -26.85
CA ASP A 421 -14.00 34.68 -26.69
C ASP A 421 -13.45 35.08 -25.30
N GLU A 422 -12.75 36.22 -25.20
CA GLU A 422 -12.21 36.74 -23.94
C GLU A 422 -13.23 37.65 -23.21
N ALA A 423 -13.36 37.50 -21.88
CA ALA A 423 -14.27 38.29 -21.03
C ALA A 423 -13.57 38.81 -19.76
N SER A 424 -13.93 40.02 -19.30
CA SER A 424 -13.44 40.63 -18.05
C SER A 424 -14.39 40.38 -16.87
N LEU A 425 -13.87 39.94 -15.71
CA LEU A 425 -14.66 39.51 -14.55
C LEU A 425 -14.36 40.36 -13.28
N THR A 426 -15.36 40.58 -12.43
CA THR A 426 -15.23 41.28 -11.13
C THR A 426 -15.23 40.32 -9.93
N THR A 427 -14.52 40.61 -8.84
CA THR A 427 -14.43 39.72 -7.65
C THR A 427 -15.64 39.87 -6.68
N LEU A 428 -16.22 38.75 -6.22
CA LEU A 428 -17.28 38.71 -5.18
C LEU A 428 -16.75 39.03 -3.77
N ALA A 429 -17.60 39.63 -2.93
CA ALA A 429 -17.28 39.93 -1.53
C ALA A 429 -17.29 38.64 -0.66
N ASP A 430 -16.40 38.56 0.33
CA ASP A 430 -16.31 37.41 1.26
C ASP A 430 -17.19 37.65 2.50
N PRO A 431 -18.34 36.97 2.66
CA PRO A 431 -19.19 37.15 3.82
C PRO A 431 -18.69 36.41 5.07
N GLN A 432 -17.63 35.58 4.97
CA GLN A 432 -17.10 34.80 6.09
C GLN A 432 -16.04 35.54 6.92
N THR A 433 -15.61 36.73 6.49
CA THR A 433 -14.69 37.56 7.28
C THR A 433 -15.35 38.04 8.58
N GLY A 434 -15.17 37.28 9.66
CA GLY A 434 -15.63 37.64 11.01
C GLY A 434 -16.08 36.48 11.91
N ILE A 435 -16.41 35.30 11.35
CA ILE A 435 -16.84 34.13 12.13
C ILE A 435 -15.58 33.44 12.69
N SER A 436 -15.40 33.46 14.00
CA SER A 436 -14.26 32.83 14.68
C SER A 436 -14.60 31.42 15.18
N THR A 437 -13.64 30.49 15.12
CA THR A 437 -13.73 29.15 15.72
C THR A 437 -12.96 29.04 17.04
N GLU A 438 -12.35 30.14 17.50
CA GLU A 438 -11.44 30.16 18.65
C GLU A 438 -12.08 29.65 19.95
N ASP A 439 -13.32 30.05 20.23
CA ASP A 439 -14.05 29.62 21.42
C ASP A 439 -14.42 28.11 21.35
N LEU A 440 -14.70 27.58 20.16
CA LEU A 440 -14.95 26.15 19.94
C LEU A 440 -13.68 25.32 20.15
N GLU A 441 -12.55 25.78 19.60
CA GLU A 441 -11.26 25.13 19.77
C GLU A 441 -10.83 25.12 21.25
N GLN A 442 -11.13 26.20 21.98
CA GLN A 442 -10.88 26.28 23.42
C GLN A 442 -11.77 25.32 24.22
N ALA A 443 -13.06 25.20 23.88
CA ALA A 443 -13.96 24.25 24.52
C ALA A 443 -13.58 22.78 24.25
N GLU A 444 -13.17 22.43 23.02
CA GLU A 444 -12.63 21.10 22.70
C GLU A 444 -11.37 20.79 23.49
N GLN A 445 -10.47 21.77 23.64
CA GLN A 445 -9.26 21.62 24.44
C GLN A 445 -9.60 21.38 25.92
N GLU A 446 -10.66 22.01 26.44
CA GLU A 446 -11.11 21.82 27.81
C GLU A 446 -11.76 20.45 28.05
N ILE A 447 -12.52 19.92 27.08
CA ILE A 447 -12.99 18.53 27.11
C ILE A 447 -11.79 17.57 27.20
N SER A 448 -10.76 17.78 26.37
CA SER A 448 -9.55 16.95 26.40
C SER A 448 -8.83 17.03 27.75
N ASN A 449 -8.79 18.21 28.38
CA ASN A 449 -8.18 18.40 29.69
C ASN A 449 -8.96 17.66 30.78
N CYS A 450 -10.29 17.81 30.79
CA CYS A 450 -11.17 17.14 31.73
C CYS A 450 -11.11 15.60 31.58
N GLN A 451 -11.06 15.08 30.35
CA GLN A 451 -10.88 13.65 30.10
C GLN A 451 -9.56 13.10 30.65
N LYS A 452 -8.44 13.84 30.49
CA LYS A 452 -7.15 13.45 31.08
C LYS A 452 -7.22 13.36 32.60
N VAL A 453 -7.92 14.29 33.25
CA VAL A 453 -8.11 14.27 34.71
C VAL A 453 -8.95 13.06 35.14
N VAL A 454 -10.01 12.74 34.40
CA VAL A 454 -10.83 11.54 34.66
C VAL A 454 -9.99 10.26 34.54
N TRP A 455 -9.22 10.09 33.47
CA TRP A 455 -8.37 8.91 33.29
C TRP A 455 -7.29 8.77 34.37
N ASP A 456 -6.67 9.90 34.77
CA ASP A 456 -5.67 9.92 35.84
C ASP A 456 -6.27 9.45 37.18
N LEU A 457 -7.45 9.98 37.54
CA LEU A 457 -8.14 9.61 38.76
C LEU A 457 -8.65 8.16 38.73
N GLU A 458 -9.13 7.67 37.59
CA GLU A 458 -9.53 6.26 37.42
C GLU A 458 -8.35 5.30 37.62
N GLU A 459 -7.19 5.65 37.07
CA GLU A 459 -5.98 4.85 37.23
C GLU A 459 -5.47 4.86 38.68
N ARG A 460 -5.41 6.03 39.31
CA ARG A 460 -5.04 6.17 40.72
C ARG A 460 -5.98 5.38 41.63
N LEU A 461 -7.29 5.43 41.35
CA LEU A 461 -8.30 4.67 42.08
C LEU A 461 -8.13 3.17 41.88
N ASP A 462 -7.84 2.70 40.66
CA ASP A 462 -7.60 1.27 40.41
C ASP A 462 -6.33 0.78 41.11
N ILE A 463 -5.27 1.60 41.13
CA ILE A 463 -4.03 1.29 41.83
C ILE A 463 -4.27 1.23 43.35
N ALA A 464 -4.88 2.26 43.93
CA ALA A 464 -5.18 2.31 45.37
C ALA A 464 -6.06 1.12 45.83
N ASN A 465 -6.99 0.67 44.98
CA ASN A 465 -7.82 -0.51 45.25
C ASN A 465 -7.09 -1.85 45.05
N ASN A 466 -6.00 -1.90 44.28
CA ASN A 466 -5.32 -3.13 43.86
C ASN A 466 -3.79 -3.08 44.04
N ASN A 467 -3.32 -2.53 45.18
CA ASN A 467 -1.89 -2.29 45.42
C ASN A 467 -0.98 -3.49 45.13
N ASP A 468 -1.32 -4.69 45.61
CA ASP A 468 -0.47 -5.90 45.46
C ASP A 468 -0.15 -6.22 43.98
N LYS A 469 -1.16 -6.13 43.11
CA LYS A 469 -1.03 -6.34 41.67
C LYS A 469 -0.04 -5.35 41.04
N TYR A 470 -0.10 -4.09 41.44
CA TYR A 470 0.73 -3.03 40.87
C TYR A 470 2.12 -2.95 41.50
N ILE A 471 2.31 -3.48 42.70
CA ILE A 471 3.63 -3.74 43.28
C ILE A 471 4.36 -4.81 42.47
N GLU A 472 3.70 -5.92 42.12
CA GLU A 472 4.29 -6.97 41.25
C GLU A 472 4.65 -6.43 39.85
N GLU A 473 3.79 -5.59 39.28
CA GLU A 473 4.05 -4.92 38.01
C GLU A 473 5.26 -3.97 38.09
N LYS A 474 5.38 -3.19 39.18
CA LYS A 474 6.53 -2.32 39.43
C LYS A 474 7.83 -3.11 39.51
N GLU A 475 7.84 -4.25 40.22
CA GLU A 475 9.02 -5.13 40.31
C GLU A 475 9.40 -5.72 38.93
N THR A 476 8.40 -6.13 38.15
CA THR A 476 8.61 -6.67 36.79
C THR A 476 9.22 -5.62 35.86
N LEU A 477 8.64 -4.41 35.84
CA LEU A 477 9.14 -3.30 35.02
C LEU A 477 10.58 -2.92 35.38
N GLN A 478 10.94 -2.92 36.66
CA GLN A 478 12.32 -2.67 37.08
C GLN A 478 13.27 -3.73 36.50
N SER A 479 12.90 -5.02 36.54
CA SER A 479 13.71 -6.10 35.96
C SER A 479 13.86 -5.96 34.45
N GLU A 480 12.79 -5.59 33.74
CA GLU A 480 12.82 -5.39 32.28
C GLU A 480 13.71 -4.19 31.91
N ILE A 481 13.65 -3.09 32.67
CA ILE A 481 14.53 -1.93 32.48
C ILE A 481 15.99 -2.31 32.70
N ASP A 482 16.31 -3.03 33.77
CA ASP A 482 17.69 -3.46 34.07
C ASP A 482 18.26 -4.34 32.92
N GLU A 483 17.44 -5.24 32.36
CA GLU A 483 17.82 -6.05 31.21
C GLU A 483 18.02 -5.20 29.96
N ALA A 484 17.06 -4.31 29.64
CA ALA A 484 17.12 -3.44 28.49
C ALA A 484 18.32 -2.47 28.56
N GLU A 485 18.69 -1.97 29.75
CA GLU A 485 19.89 -1.15 29.96
C GLU A 485 21.19 -1.93 29.65
N SER A 486 21.24 -3.21 30.02
CA SER A 486 22.34 -4.10 29.64
C SER A 486 22.42 -4.27 28.13
N LEU A 487 21.28 -4.52 27.47
CA LEU A 487 21.21 -4.64 26.01
C LEU A 487 21.59 -3.32 25.31
N LEU A 488 21.18 -2.17 25.86
CA LEU A 488 21.52 -0.86 25.34
C LEU A 488 23.03 -0.61 25.39
N LYS A 489 23.72 -1.09 26.43
CA LYS A 489 25.18 -1.01 26.53
C LYS A 489 25.86 -1.80 25.41
N ASP A 490 25.37 -3.00 25.13
CA ASP A 490 25.88 -3.86 24.06
C ASP A 490 25.57 -3.28 22.67
N ALA A 491 24.34 -2.78 22.46
CA ALA A 491 23.94 -2.10 21.23
C ALA A 491 24.78 -0.84 20.98
N ARG A 492 25.05 -0.03 22.02
CA ARG A 492 25.96 1.13 21.92
C ARG A 492 27.39 0.71 21.62
N GLN A 493 27.85 -0.44 22.14
CA GLN A 493 29.17 -0.96 21.80
C GLN A 493 29.22 -1.46 20.35
N ALA A 494 28.17 -2.13 19.86
CA ALA A 494 28.03 -2.53 18.47
C ALA A 494 28.04 -1.31 17.54
N LEU A 495 27.25 -0.28 17.85
CA LEU A 495 27.25 1.00 17.12
C LEU A 495 28.64 1.65 17.11
N ARG A 496 29.35 1.66 18.25
CA ARG A 496 30.75 2.13 18.29
C ARG A 496 31.63 1.29 17.39
N ASN A 497 31.51 -0.04 17.43
CA ASN A 497 32.30 -0.93 16.57
C ASN A 497 32.05 -0.61 15.10
N GLU A 498 30.80 -0.45 14.65
CA GLU A 498 30.48 -0.10 13.27
C GLU A 498 30.97 1.32 12.90
N LYS A 499 30.83 2.31 13.80
CA LYS A 499 31.34 3.68 13.59
C LYS A 499 32.86 3.76 13.52
N TYR A 500 33.58 2.92 14.26
CA TYR A 500 35.05 2.88 14.26
C TYR A 500 35.64 1.83 13.34
N ASN A 501 34.81 0.93 12.78
CA ASN A 501 35.25 -0.02 11.78
C ASN A 501 35.68 0.74 10.54
N LYS A 502 36.99 0.77 10.30
CA LYS A 502 37.57 1.50 9.18
C LYS A 502 37.01 1.04 7.83
N PHE A 503 36.56 -0.20 7.72
CA PHE A 503 36.06 -0.79 6.49
C PHE A 503 34.61 -0.41 6.16
N ASN A 504 33.87 0.19 7.10
CA ASN A 504 32.59 0.86 6.81
C ASN A 504 32.78 2.24 6.15
N TYR A 505 34.03 2.65 5.92
CA TYR A 505 34.38 3.91 5.29
C TYR A 505 35.35 3.66 4.15
N TYR A 506 35.35 4.60 3.21
CA TYR A 506 36.35 4.68 2.18
C TYR A 506 37.75 4.87 2.81
N CYS A 507 38.77 4.15 2.35
CA CYS A 507 40.11 4.08 2.94
C CYS A 507 41.23 4.44 1.95
N LYS A 508 42.29 5.11 2.39
CA LYS A 508 43.54 5.26 1.61
C LYS A 508 44.48 4.10 1.88
N ILE A 509 45.17 3.62 0.86
CA ILE A 509 46.19 2.55 0.96
C ILE A 509 47.56 3.19 0.72
N SER A 510 48.49 3.07 1.67
CA SER A 510 49.80 3.73 1.60
C SER A 510 50.95 2.79 1.95
N SER A 511 52.08 2.96 1.28
CA SER A 511 53.32 2.20 1.55
C SER A 511 54.04 2.70 2.81
N GLY A 512 55.08 1.98 3.24
CA GLY A 512 55.92 2.35 4.38
C GLY A 512 56.57 3.73 4.27
N SER A 513 56.75 4.22 3.05
CA SER A 513 57.37 5.51 2.73
C SER A 513 56.41 6.71 2.69
N GLY A 514 55.10 6.47 2.85
CA GLY A 514 54.06 7.49 2.72
C GLY A 514 53.43 7.60 1.32
N ASP A 515 53.97 6.93 0.31
CA ASP A 515 53.38 6.92 -1.04
C ASP A 515 52.03 6.21 -1.06
N GLN A 516 51.03 6.80 -1.71
CA GLN A 516 49.67 6.29 -1.75
C GLN A 516 49.36 5.57 -3.06
N LEU A 517 48.47 4.59 -3.01
CA LEU A 517 47.90 3.93 -4.17
C LEU A 517 46.96 4.92 -4.89
N ALA A 518 47.45 5.55 -5.97
CA ALA A 518 46.96 6.86 -6.39
C ALA A 518 46.38 6.93 -7.81
N TYR A 519 46.77 6.14 -8.81
CA TYR A 519 46.13 6.26 -10.13
C TYR A 519 46.32 5.03 -11.00
N ILE A 520 45.38 4.89 -11.92
CA ILE A 520 45.41 3.94 -13.03
C ILE A 520 45.97 4.71 -14.21
N ARG A 521 47.23 4.42 -14.60
CA ARG A 521 47.80 5.00 -15.83
C ARG A 521 47.66 4.02 -16.97
N TYR A 522 47.40 4.58 -18.15
CA TYR A 522 47.57 3.91 -19.42
C TYR A 522 48.94 4.30 -19.97
N SER A 523 49.88 3.36 -19.96
CA SER A 523 51.12 3.50 -20.72
C SER A 523 51.23 2.30 -21.65
N LEU A 524 51.55 2.54 -22.92
CA LEU A 524 51.79 1.48 -23.91
C LEU A 524 50.63 0.48 -24.08
N GLY A 525 49.39 0.90 -23.81
CA GLY A 525 48.18 0.12 -24.07
C GLY A 525 47.70 -0.79 -22.92
N GLU A 526 48.33 -0.77 -21.74
CA GLU A 526 47.89 -1.59 -20.59
C GLU A 526 47.70 -0.73 -19.32
N PRO A 527 46.60 -0.91 -18.56
CA PRO A 527 46.32 -0.14 -17.33
C PRO A 527 47.05 -0.73 -16.11
N TYR A 528 47.91 0.04 -15.45
CA TYR A 528 48.62 -0.40 -14.22
C TYR A 528 48.45 0.60 -13.06
N VAL A 529 48.62 0.10 -11.84
CA VAL A 529 48.49 0.87 -10.60
C VAL A 529 49.83 1.45 -10.17
N GLU A 530 49.90 2.78 -10.07
CA GLU A 530 51.09 3.50 -9.61
C GLU A 530 50.94 4.02 -8.17
N LEU A 531 52.09 4.14 -7.51
CA LEU A 531 52.29 4.89 -6.29
C LEU A 531 52.57 6.35 -6.61
N SER A 532 51.93 7.26 -5.87
CA SER A 532 52.23 8.69 -5.94
C SER A 532 52.71 9.22 -4.60
N HIS A 533 53.76 10.03 -4.67
CA HIS A 533 54.23 10.84 -3.55
C HIS A 533 53.53 12.21 -3.51
N TYR A 534 53.35 12.87 -4.67
CA TYR A 534 52.86 14.25 -4.77
C TYR A 534 52.51 14.62 -6.23
N THR A 535 51.25 14.96 -6.52
CA THR A 535 50.93 15.93 -7.58
C THR A 535 49.77 16.83 -7.13
N ARG A 536 50.03 18.13 -7.07
CA ARG A 536 49.15 19.21 -6.58
C ARG A 536 47.68 19.00 -6.97
N GLY A 537 46.82 18.81 -5.96
CA GLY A 537 45.40 19.19 -6.00
C GLY A 537 44.36 18.16 -6.46
N ARG A 538 44.71 16.95 -6.90
CA ARG A 538 43.73 15.95 -7.40
C ARG A 538 43.71 14.58 -6.69
N LEU A 539 44.69 14.28 -5.84
CA LEU A 539 44.90 12.92 -5.30
C LEU A 539 44.46 12.74 -3.85
N ASP A 540 44.17 13.83 -3.13
CA ASP A 540 43.67 13.75 -1.75
C ASP A 540 42.29 13.07 -1.67
N GLU A 541 41.64 12.82 -2.81
CA GLU A 541 40.30 12.28 -2.99
C GLU A 541 40.27 10.80 -3.39
N ILE A 542 41.41 10.12 -3.44
CA ILE A 542 41.47 8.73 -3.93
C ILE A 542 41.36 7.78 -2.76
N TYR A 543 40.21 7.11 -2.73
CA TYR A 543 39.86 6.19 -1.68
C TYR A 543 39.47 4.83 -2.24
N TRP A 544 39.56 3.83 -1.38
CA TRP A 544 39.32 2.44 -1.66
C TRP A 544 38.30 1.90 -0.66
N GLU A 545 37.26 1.28 -1.17
CA GLU A 545 36.25 0.57 -0.41
C GLU A 545 36.64 -0.90 -0.29
N PHE A 546 36.54 -1.40 0.93
CA PHE A 546 36.87 -2.76 1.29
C PHE A 546 35.57 -3.53 1.50
N ILE A 547 35.13 -4.22 0.45
CA ILE A 547 33.91 -5.02 0.50
C ILE A 547 34.30 -6.42 0.94
N TYR A 548 33.93 -6.79 2.16
CA TYR A 548 34.13 -8.15 2.65
C TYR A 548 33.04 -9.10 2.12
N ASN A 549 33.33 -10.40 2.07
CA ASN A 549 32.33 -11.43 1.84
C ASN A 549 31.65 -11.87 3.14
N THR A 550 30.49 -12.52 3.05
CA THR A 550 29.59 -12.86 4.18
C THR A 550 30.26 -13.54 5.38
N ASP A 551 31.41 -14.19 5.21
CA ASP A 551 32.20 -14.84 6.27
C ASP A 551 33.36 -13.97 6.82
N GLY A 552 33.55 -12.76 6.28
CA GLY A 552 34.62 -11.82 6.64
C GLY A 552 36.04 -12.27 6.25
N SER A 553 36.19 -13.36 5.50
CA SER A 553 37.49 -14.03 5.32
C SER A 553 38.40 -13.35 4.27
N TYR A 554 37.82 -12.59 3.34
CA TYR A 554 38.56 -11.82 2.33
C TYR A 554 37.76 -10.60 1.83
N TYR A 555 38.47 -9.70 1.15
CA TYR A 555 37.99 -8.41 0.68
C TYR A 555 38.12 -8.26 -0.84
N ARG A 556 37.14 -7.62 -1.45
CA ARG A 556 37.31 -6.92 -2.72
C ARG A 556 37.68 -5.47 -2.42
N ILE A 557 38.68 -4.95 -3.11
CA ILE A 557 39.21 -3.60 -2.90
C ILE A 557 38.86 -2.78 -4.14
N ILE A 558 37.96 -1.82 -3.99
CA ILE A 558 37.32 -1.09 -5.09
C ILE A 558 37.64 0.40 -4.96
N ASN A 559 38.04 1.06 -6.05
CA ASN A 559 38.29 2.48 -6.02
C ASN A 559 36.97 3.27 -5.92
N LYS A 560 36.96 4.34 -5.12
CA LYS A 560 35.80 5.23 -4.95
C LYS A 560 35.46 5.97 -6.24
N GLN A 561 36.49 6.41 -6.98
CA GLN A 561 36.30 7.20 -8.20
C GLN A 561 35.76 6.33 -9.33
N THR A 562 34.78 6.87 -10.03
CA THR A 562 34.20 6.27 -11.22
C THR A 562 35.00 6.73 -12.44
N TYR A 563 35.32 5.79 -13.31
CA TYR A 563 36.01 6.03 -14.56
C TYR A 563 35.18 5.46 -15.71
N LYS A 564 35.38 5.99 -16.92
CA LYS A 564 34.68 5.50 -18.11
C LYS A 564 35.49 4.38 -18.75
N ASP A 565 34.88 3.22 -18.94
CA ASP A 565 35.53 2.10 -19.63
C ASP A 565 35.70 2.31 -21.14
N ASP A 566 36.29 1.34 -21.82
CA ASP A 566 36.50 1.38 -23.28
C ASP A 566 35.17 1.46 -24.07
N LYS A 567 34.03 1.21 -23.39
CA LYS A 567 32.67 1.36 -23.92
C LYS A 567 31.98 2.64 -23.43
N ASN A 568 32.74 3.55 -22.81
CA ASN A 568 32.29 4.82 -22.25
C ASN A 568 31.28 4.67 -21.10
N GLN A 569 31.19 3.48 -20.48
CA GLN A 569 30.32 3.22 -19.33
C GLN A 569 31.02 3.59 -18.03
N GLU A 570 30.26 4.18 -17.11
CA GLU A 570 30.76 4.51 -15.78
C GLU A 570 30.96 3.26 -14.92
N THR A 571 32.16 3.10 -14.39
CA THR A 571 32.51 1.92 -13.60
C THR A 571 33.60 2.23 -12.58
N LYS A 572 33.55 1.50 -11.45
CA LYS A 572 34.52 1.62 -10.37
C LYS A 572 35.62 0.58 -10.56
N PRO A 573 36.88 1.01 -10.73
CA PRO A 573 37.99 0.10 -10.90
C PRO A 573 38.22 -0.77 -9.66
N ILE A 574 38.56 -2.04 -9.88
CA ILE A 574 38.92 -2.98 -8.80
C ILE A 574 40.43 -3.18 -8.74
N LEU A 575 40.99 -3.50 -7.57
CA LEU A 575 42.39 -3.89 -7.44
C LEU A 575 42.56 -5.35 -7.88
N ALA A 576 43.30 -5.59 -8.97
CA ALA A 576 43.45 -6.91 -9.59
C ALA A 576 44.90 -7.18 -10.05
N ILE A 577 45.18 -8.46 -10.33
CA ILE A 577 46.48 -8.94 -10.80
C ILE A 577 46.41 -9.32 -12.28
N GLU A 578 47.34 -8.82 -13.11
CA GLU A 578 47.49 -9.29 -14.49
C GLU A 578 48.62 -10.33 -14.64
N GLU A 579 48.25 -11.54 -15.07
CA GLU A 579 49.12 -12.73 -15.10
C GLU A 579 50.30 -12.62 -16.08
N LYS A 580 50.21 -11.82 -17.15
CA LYS A 580 51.24 -11.78 -18.20
C LYS A 580 52.47 -10.95 -17.84
N ASN A 581 52.33 -9.95 -16.97
CA ASN A 581 53.34 -8.90 -16.81
C ASN A 581 53.74 -8.60 -15.34
N SER A 582 53.27 -9.38 -14.37
CA SER A 582 53.55 -9.17 -12.94
C SER A 582 53.01 -7.85 -12.33
N TYR A 583 52.14 -7.11 -13.03
CA TYR A 583 51.60 -5.84 -12.58
C TYR A 583 50.31 -5.98 -11.78
N LEU A 584 50.06 -5.00 -10.91
CA LEU A 584 48.72 -4.73 -10.42
C LEU A 584 48.03 -3.85 -11.44
N VAL A 585 46.87 -4.31 -11.85
CA VAL A 585 46.02 -3.61 -12.79
C VAL A 585 44.80 -3.16 -12.03
N SER A 586 44.32 -1.96 -12.37
CA SER A 586 43.02 -1.54 -11.94
C SER A 586 42.16 -1.44 -13.18
N THR A 587 41.26 -2.41 -13.30
CA THR A 587 40.53 -2.67 -14.53
C THR A 587 39.05 -2.52 -14.28
N TYR A 588 38.35 -2.28 -15.38
CA TYR A 588 36.90 -2.29 -15.40
C TYR A 588 36.41 -3.74 -15.27
N PRO A 589 35.51 -4.03 -14.32
CA PRO A 589 34.87 -5.35 -14.17
C PRO A 589 34.31 -5.95 -15.46
N SER A 590 33.99 -5.11 -16.45
CA SER A 590 33.40 -5.45 -17.75
C SER A 590 34.38 -6.07 -18.75
N ASN A 591 35.70 -5.90 -18.58
CA ASN A 591 36.66 -6.19 -19.65
C ASN A 591 37.41 -7.53 -19.53
N LYS A 592 37.58 -8.13 -18.34
CA LYS A 592 38.10 -9.51 -18.18
C LYS A 592 37.48 -10.20 -16.94
N PRO A 593 36.66 -11.27 -17.08
CA PRO A 593 35.97 -11.94 -15.97
C PRO A 593 36.87 -12.48 -14.85
N THR A 594 38.13 -12.80 -15.18
CA THR A 594 39.14 -13.30 -14.24
C THR A 594 39.52 -12.28 -13.16
N PHE A 595 39.27 -10.98 -13.39
CA PHE A 595 39.54 -9.93 -12.41
C PHE A 595 38.44 -9.81 -11.34
N ASN A 596 37.20 -10.21 -11.64
CA ASN A 596 36.09 -10.19 -10.68
C ASN A 596 36.23 -11.25 -9.55
N LEU A 597 37.18 -12.18 -9.70
CA LEU A 597 37.51 -13.22 -8.72
C LEU A 597 38.71 -12.86 -7.83
N GLN A 598 39.27 -11.65 -7.99
CA GLN A 598 40.44 -11.21 -7.24
C GLN A 598 40.05 -10.80 -5.83
N HIS A 599 40.30 -11.70 -4.90
CA HIS A 599 40.04 -11.54 -3.48
C HIS A 599 41.33 -11.29 -2.72
N TRP A 600 41.25 -10.45 -1.70
CA TRP A 600 42.39 -10.00 -0.91
C TRP A 600 42.21 -10.33 0.57
N ILE A 601 43.14 -11.08 1.14
CA ILE A 601 43.25 -11.28 2.58
C ILE A 601 44.11 -10.16 3.14
N LEU A 602 43.60 -9.49 4.17
CA LEU A 602 44.35 -8.52 4.96
C LEU A 602 44.98 -9.22 6.15
N ARG A 603 46.30 -9.41 6.13
CA ARG A 603 47.04 -9.94 7.27
C ARG A 603 47.57 -8.78 8.10
N GLU A 604 47.04 -8.63 9.32
CA GLU A 604 47.47 -7.59 10.23
C GLU A 604 48.84 -7.88 10.84
N TYR A 605 49.69 -6.85 10.89
CA TYR A 605 50.95 -6.87 11.61
C TYR A 605 51.04 -5.60 12.44
N LYS A 606 51.32 -5.76 13.73
CA LYS A 606 51.68 -4.62 14.59
C LYS A 606 53.16 -4.34 14.42
N ASN A 607 53.50 -3.13 13.99
CA ASN A 607 54.90 -2.71 13.94
C ASN A 607 55.41 -2.30 15.34
N GLN A 608 56.70 -2.00 15.47
CA GLN A 608 57.33 -1.62 16.74
C GLN A 608 56.77 -0.32 17.36
N ILE A 609 56.02 0.47 16.59
CA ILE A 609 55.38 1.74 17.00
C ILE A 609 53.86 1.54 17.25
N LYS A 610 53.39 0.29 17.36
CA LYS A 610 51.98 -0.10 17.54
C LYS A 610 51.01 0.34 16.43
N ALA A 611 51.49 0.85 15.30
CA ALA A 611 50.63 1.09 14.15
C ALA A 611 50.30 -0.23 13.46
N THR A 612 49.01 -0.45 13.15
CA THR A 612 48.57 -1.62 12.39
C THR A 612 48.90 -1.41 10.92
N VAL A 613 49.76 -2.28 10.39
CA VAL A 613 50.07 -2.38 8.97
C VAL A 613 49.60 -3.71 8.43
N TYR A 614 49.37 -3.77 7.12
CA TYR A 614 48.73 -4.90 6.47
C TYR A 614 49.63 -5.47 5.39
N VAL A 615 49.71 -6.80 5.32
CA VAL A 615 50.11 -7.49 4.09
C VAL A 615 48.82 -7.81 3.33
N ILE A 616 48.69 -7.24 2.14
CA ILE A 616 47.51 -7.41 1.28
C ILE A 616 47.82 -8.57 0.33
N LYS A 617 47.23 -9.73 0.61
CA LYS A 617 47.52 -10.99 -0.07
C LYS A 617 46.39 -11.41 -0.98
N ASN A 618 46.72 -11.74 -2.21
CA ASN A 618 45.75 -12.28 -3.15
C ASN A 618 45.43 -13.75 -2.86
N CYS A 619 44.14 -14.09 -2.79
CA CYS A 619 43.67 -15.44 -2.48
C CYS A 619 43.99 -16.47 -3.57
N ALA A 620 43.91 -16.07 -4.85
CA ALA A 620 44.00 -17.00 -5.97
C ALA A 620 45.45 -17.34 -6.34
N SER A 621 46.33 -16.34 -6.36
CA SER A 621 47.72 -16.48 -6.81
C SER A 621 48.71 -16.74 -5.68
N ASN A 622 48.28 -16.66 -4.41
CA ASN A 622 49.16 -16.73 -3.25
C ASN A 622 50.28 -15.66 -3.26
N THR A 623 50.05 -14.55 -3.97
CA THR A 623 50.97 -13.43 -4.09
C THR A 623 50.55 -12.28 -3.18
N VAL A 624 51.46 -11.35 -2.91
CA VAL A 624 51.21 -10.16 -2.08
C VAL A 624 51.48 -8.88 -2.87
N LEU A 625 50.85 -7.80 -2.42
CA LEU A 625 51.08 -6.44 -2.91
C LEU A 625 52.49 -5.97 -2.52
N GLU A 626 53.36 -5.73 -3.51
CA GLU A 626 54.74 -5.28 -3.30
C GLU A 626 55.04 -4.03 -4.13
N ARG A 627 55.77 -3.08 -3.55
CA ARG A 627 56.26 -1.90 -4.25
C ARG A 627 57.41 -2.23 -5.20
N HIS A 628 57.38 -1.67 -6.40
CA HIS A 628 58.49 -1.71 -7.37
C HIS A 628 58.73 -0.33 -7.99
N GLY A 629 59.60 0.48 -7.36
CA GLY A 629 59.81 1.87 -7.79
C GLY A 629 58.57 2.75 -7.54
N TYR A 630 58.00 3.31 -8.61
CA TYR A 630 56.73 4.04 -8.60
C TYR A 630 55.52 3.16 -8.96
N GLU A 631 55.73 1.87 -9.21
CA GLU A 631 54.69 0.93 -9.56
C GLU A 631 54.38 0.00 -8.38
N VAL A 632 53.21 -0.63 -8.42
CA VAL A 632 52.90 -1.73 -7.52
C VAL A 632 52.77 -3.02 -8.34
N ARG A 633 53.41 -4.08 -7.85
CA ARG A 633 53.45 -5.40 -8.47
C ARG A 633 52.98 -6.47 -7.50
N HIS A 634 52.75 -7.66 -8.01
CA HIS A 634 52.46 -8.83 -7.18
C HIS A 634 53.66 -9.78 -7.15
N LYS A 635 53.94 -10.39 -5.99
CA LYS A 635 55.05 -11.34 -5.82
C LYS A 635 54.69 -12.48 -4.89
N TYR A 636 55.29 -13.64 -5.09
CA TYR A 636 55.09 -14.82 -4.24
C TYR A 636 55.38 -14.52 -2.77
N ASP A 637 54.49 -14.97 -1.89
CA ASP A 637 54.58 -14.82 -0.44
C ASP A 637 55.68 -15.71 0.17
N ASN A 638 56.96 -15.34 -0.02
CA ASN A 638 58.14 -16.10 0.45
C ASN A 638 58.51 -15.80 1.91
N GLN A 639 57.53 -15.89 2.83
CA GLN A 639 57.72 -15.89 4.30
C GLN A 639 58.87 -15.02 4.86
N GLY A 640 58.90 -13.72 4.51
CA GLY A 640 59.43 -12.71 5.44
C GLY A 640 60.77 -12.01 5.15
N ALA A 641 61.18 -11.77 3.90
CA ALA A 641 62.26 -10.80 3.63
C ALA A 641 61.93 -9.72 2.57
N VAL A 642 60.85 -9.88 1.79
CA VAL A 642 60.68 -9.11 0.55
C VAL A 642 59.24 -8.61 0.31
N ASN A 643 58.43 -8.40 1.37
CA ASN A 643 57.03 -7.99 1.20
C ASN A 643 56.79 -6.60 1.81
N GLU A 644 56.29 -5.66 0.99
CA GLU A 644 55.90 -4.31 1.43
C GLU A 644 54.71 -4.39 2.41
N LYS A 645 54.72 -3.54 3.44
CA LYS A 645 53.64 -3.43 4.44
C LYS A 645 52.86 -2.14 4.18
N TRP A 646 51.54 -2.24 4.24
CA TRP A 646 50.63 -1.17 3.82
C TRP A 646 49.87 -0.59 5.01
N TYR A 647 49.78 0.74 5.07
CA TYR A 647 48.90 1.46 5.98
C TYR A 647 47.54 1.66 5.32
N LEU A 648 46.48 1.48 6.12
CA LEU A 648 45.10 1.75 5.70
C LEU A 648 44.55 2.91 6.54
N TYR A 649 44.29 4.04 5.89
CA TYR A 649 43.77 5.25 6.54
C TYR A 649 42.29 5.43 6.23
N ARG A 650 41.45 5.36 7.26
CA ARG A 650 40.01 5.63 7.17
C ARG A 650 39.75 7.08 6.74
N SER A 651 38.78 7.30 5.86
CA SER A 651 38.22 8.63 5.58
C SER A 651 37.02 8.94 6.48
N ASP A 652 36.45 10.14 6.34
CA ASP A 652 35.18 10.52 6.98
C ASP A 652 33.96 10.21 6.10
N ILE A 653 34.16 9.51 4.98
CA ILE A 653 33.12 9.22 4.00
C ILE A 653 32.71 7.75 4.16
N PRO A 654 31.53 7.45 4.74
CA PRO A 654 31.06 6.08 4.84
C PRO A 654 30.76 5.50 3.45
N THR A 655 30.96 4.19 3.30
CA THR A 655 30.47 3.45 2.13
C THR A 655 28.97 3.24 2.24
N GLU A 656 28.28 2.87 1.17
CA GLU A 656 26.82 2.66 1.24
C GLU A 656 26.47 1.54 2.23
N THR A 657 27.16 0.40 2.13
CA THR A 657 27.05 -0.69 3.10
C THR A 657 27.45 -0.27 4.52
N GLY A 658 28.41 0.65 4.65
CA GLY A 658 28.79 1.21 5.93
C GLY A 658 27.71 2.08 6.55
N LYS A 659 26.99 2.88 5.74
CA LYS A 659 25.83 3.65 6.20
C LYS A 659 24.72 2.74 6.67
N ASP A 660 24.41 1.68 5.93
CA ASP A 660 23.36 0.74 6.31
C ASP A 660 23.65 0.10 7.67
N ARG A 661 24.88 -0.39 7.88
CA ARG A 661 25.26 -1.00 9.18
C ARG A 661 25.26 -0.02 10.33
N ILE A 662 25.74 1.20 10.09
CA ILE A 662 25.68 2.26 11.11
C ILE A 662 24.22 2.60 11.41
N GLY A 663 23.37 2.73 10.40
CA GLY A 663 21.94 3.03 10.53
C GLY A 663 21.17 1.92 11.26
N ASP A 664 21.41 0.66 10.94
CA ASP A 664 20.80 -0.48 11.65
C ASP A 664 21.22 -0.51 13.13
N ALA A 665 22.50 -0.25 13.41
CA ALA A 665 22.98 -0.18 14.78
C ALA A 665 22.47 1.07 15.53
N GLU A 666 22.26 2.19 14.85
CA GLU A 666 21.63 3.40 15.40
C GLU A 666 20.16 3.14 15.73
N LYS A 667 19.42 2.49 14.82
CA LYS A 667 18.03 2.13 15.03
C LYS A 667 17.87 1.17 16.22
N ASN A 668 18.70 0.14 16.33
CA ASN A 668 18.65 -0.77 17.48
C ASN A 668 18.86 -0.04 18.82
N VAL A 669 19.77 0.96 18.84
CA VAL A 669 19.96 1.82 20.02
C VAL A 669 18.71 2.66 20.31
N GLU A 670 18.08 3.23 19.27
CA GLU A 670 16.85 4.03 19.39
C GLU A 670 15.67 3.20 19.90
N ASP A 671 15.48 2.00 19.36
CA ASP A 671 14.39 1.08 19.73
C ASP A 671 14.49 0.70 21.22
N ILE A 672 15.67 0.24 21.66
CA ILE A 672 15.91 -0.12 23.07
C ILE A 672 15.80 1.12 23.99
N THR A 673 16.30 2.29 23.55
CA THR A 673 16.17 3.54 24.33
C THR A 673 14.70 3.93 24.51
N THR A 674 13.87 3.72 23.48
CA THR A 674 12.44 4.01 23.51
C THR A 674 11.69 3.06 24.46
N GLU A 675 12.07 1.78 24.47
CA GLU A 675 11.55 0.78 25.41
C GLU A 675 11.87 1.14 26.86
N ILE A 676 13.13 1.48 27.15
CA ILE A 676 13.55 1.94 28.49
C ILE A 676 12.76 3.18 28.90
N THR A 677 12.70 4.20 28.04
CA THR A 677 12.01 5.47 28.36
C THR A 677 10.54 5.24 28.72
N ARG A 678 9.89 4.34 27.98
CA ARG A 678 8.49 3.97 28.19
C ARG A 678 8.28 3.19 29.48
N ASN A 679 9.08 2.17 29.72
CA ASN A 679 8.96 1.34 30.92
C ASN A 679 9.30 2.17 32.16
N GLN A 680 10.31 3.05 32.06
CA GLN A 680 10.66 4.00 33.12
C GLN A 680 9.50 4.96 33.42
N ALA A 681 8.84 5.53 32.40
CA ALA A 681 7.68 6.40 32.63
C ALA A 681 6.52 5.67 33.34
N ARG A 682 6.29 4.39 33.01
CA ARG A 682 5.30 3.57 33.71
C ARG A 682 5.74 3.28 35.16
N LEU A 683 7.00 2.93 35.35
CA LEU A 683 7.60 2.65 36.65
C LEU A 683 7.53 3.87 37.57
N ASP A 684 7.87 5.05 37.06
CA ASP A 684 7.81 6.32 37.78
C ASP A 684 6.38 6.64 38.20
N ARG A 685 5.41 6.52 37.28
CA ARG A 685 3.98 6.75 37.55
C ARG A 685 3.43 5.77 38.59
N LEU A 686 3.74 4.48 38.47
CA LEU A 686 3.35 3.48 39.47
C LEU A 686 3.99 3.76 40.83
N THR A 687 5.25 4.19 40.84
CA THR A 687 5.97 4.54 42.07
C THR A 687 5.32 5.71 42.76
N GLU A 688 5.03 6.79 42.02
CA GLU A 688 4.34 7.96 42.54
C GLU A 688 2.99 7.61 43.18
N PHE A 689 2.15 6.86 42.47
CA PHE A 689 0.80 6.53 42.95
C PHE A 689 0.80 5.54 44.12
N LEU A 690 1.67 4.52 44.09
CA LEU A 690 1.80 3.58 45.21
C LEU A 690 2.40 4.27 46.46
N ASP A 691 3.37 5.17 46.29
CA ASP A 691 4.00 5.89 47.41
C ASP A 691 3.06 6.97 48.00
N ALA A 692 2.10 7.47 47.23
CA ALA A 692 1.12 8.44 47.70
C ALA A 692 0.12 7.86 48.72
N HIS A 693 -0.06 6.53 48.76
CA HIS A 693 -1.00 5.83 49.67
C HIS A 693 -2.38 6.48 49.71
N GLU A 694 -2.91 6.81 48.53
CA GLU A 694 -4.15 7.58 48.39
C GLU A 694 -5.37 6.80 48.91
N ASP A 695 -6.30 7.51 49.54
CA ASP A 695 -7.55 6.92 50.04
C ASP A 695 -8.52 6.69 48.88
N PRO A 696 -8.95 5.44 48.60
CA PRO A 696 -9.90 5.15 47.54
C PRO A 696 -11.20 5.94 47.66
N ASP A 697 -11.70 6.19 48.88
CA ASP A 697 -12.96 6.92 49.09
C ASP A 697 -12.81 8.40 48.68
N GLU A 698 -11.64 9.00 48.91
CA GLU A 698 -11.33 10.38 48.48
C GLU A 698 -11.18 10.47 46.96
N LEU A 699 -10.47 9.51 46.35
CA LEU A 699 -10.30 9.41 44.90
C LEU A 699 -11.64 9.20 44.17
N GLU A 700 -12.55 8.40 44.72
CA GLU A 700 -13.88 8.19 44.14
C GLU A 700 -14.74 9.47 44.20
N SER A 701 -14.58 10.28 45.26
CA SER A 701 -15.19 11.61 45.35
C SER A 701 -14.62 12.57 44.30
N LEU A 702 -13.29 12.64 44.15
CA LEU A 702 -12.63 13.48 43.14
C LEU A 702 -12.98 13.05 41.71
N LEU A 703 -13.05 11.76 41.45
CA LEU A 703 -13.45 11.21 40.16
C LEU A 703 -14.90 11.61 39.81
N SER A 704 -15.78 11.59 40.80
CA SER A 704 -17.17 12.02 40.61
C SER A 704 -17.26 13.51 40.24
N GLU A 705 -16.45 14.36 40.86
CA GLU A 705 -16.35 15.78 40.52
C GLU A 705 -15.74 16.00 39.12
N ALA A 706 -14.65 15.30 38.79
CA ALA A 706 -14.01 15.38 37.47
C ALA A 706 -14.94 14.96 36.33
N ARG A 707 -15.74 13.90 36.54
CA ARG A 707 -16.78 13.47 35.58
C ARG A 707 -17.86 14.53 35.40
N GLN A 708 -18.24 15.24 36.46
CA GLN A 708 -19.18 16.35 36.36
C GLN A 708 -18.60 17.54 35.58
N ASN A 709 -17.31 17.84 35.76
CA ASN A 709 -16.62 18.88 35.00
C ASN A 709 -16.54 18.54 33.50
N LEU A 710 -16.27 17.28 33.15
CA LEU A 710 -16.32 16.81 31.76
C LEU A 710 -17.71 17.04 31.14
N ILE A 711 -18.77 16.65 31.84
CA ILE A 711 -20.16 16.86 31.38
C ILE A 711 -20.44 18.35 31.14
N ASN A 712 -19.94 19.22 32.01
CA ASN A 712 -20.13 20.66 31.87
C ASN A 712 -19.39 21.21 30.63
N ALA A 713 -18.15 20.79 30.40
CA ALA A 713 -17.37 21.18 29.22
C ALA A 713 -18.01 20.68 27.90
N GLU A 714 -18.55 19.46 27.90
CA GLU A 714 -19.30 18.91 26.76
C GLU A 714 -20.58 19.73 26.47
N ASN A 715 -21.29 20.17 27.51
CA ASN A 715 -22.47 21.03 27.35
C ASN A 715 -22.11 22.40 26.77
N GLU A 716 -21.04 23.04 27.26
CA GLU A 716 -20.54 24.32 26.75
C GLU A 716 -20.14 24.23 25.27
N PHE A 717 -19.40 23.18 24.89
CA PHE A 717 -19.07 22.93 23.47
C PHE A 717 -20.34 22.80 22.62
N ASN A 718 -21.35 22.06 23.09
CA ASN A 718 -22.60 21.88 22.36
C ASN A 718 -23.37 23.20 22.17
N GLU A 719 -23.35 24.09 23.17
CA GLU A 719 -23.94 25.43 23.09
C GLU A 719 -23.20 26.29 22.07
N LEU A 720 -21.87 26.40 22.17
CA LEU A 720 -21.03 27.16 21.23
C LEU A 720 -21.17 26.67 19.79
N ASN A 721 -21.26 25.35 19.61
CA ASN A 721 -21.43 24.76 18.29
C ASN A 721 -22.82 25.09 17.72
N THR A 722 -23.85 25.12 18.56
CA THR A 722 -25.21 25.55 18.16
C THR A 722 -25.23 27.01 17.72
N ASP A 723 -24.53 27.88 18.44
CA ASP A 723 -24.42 29.31 18.12
C ASP A 723 -23.63 29.55 16.83
N PHE A 724 -22.48 28.88 16.66
CA PHE A 724 -21.70 28.93 15.42
C PHE A 724 -22.52 28.49 14.21
N LEU A 725 -23.24 27.37 14.31
CA LEU A 725 -24.11 26.89 13.24
C LEU A 725 -25.22 27.91 12.93
N THR A 726 -25.73 28.61 13.94
CA THR A 726 -26.74 29.67 13.77
C THR A 726 -26.17 30.88 13.02
N GLU A 727 -24.97 31.34 13.37
CA GLU A 727 -24.30 32.46 12.70
C GLU A 727 -23.94 32.15 11.24
N VAL A 728 -23.39 30.96 10.98
CA VAL A 728 -23.14 30.46 9.61
C VAL A 728 -24.43 30.45 8.80
N THR A 729 -25.52 30.00 9.41
CA THR A 729 -26.84 29.96 8.76
C THR A 729 -27.35 31.36 8.43
N GLN A 730 -27.17 32.35 9.31
CA GLN A 730 -27.59 33.74 9.08
C GLN A 730 -26.79 34.41 7.95
N ASN A 731 -25.47 34.21 7.90
CA ASN A 731 -24.61 34.81 6.87
C ASN A 731 -24.86 34.23 5.46
N GLN A 732 -25.50 33.07 5.34
CA GLN A 732 -25.85 32.43 4.07
C GLN A 732 -27.19 32.91 3.47
N GLN A 733 -27.97 33.78 4.15
CA GLN A 733 -29.33 34.11 3.73
C GLN A 733 -29.47 35.14 2.59
N THR A 734 -28.41 35.86 2.20
CA THR A 734 -28.50 36.87 1.12
C THR A 734 -27.73 36.43 -0.13
N PRO A 735 -28.41 36.03 -1.21
CA PRO A 735 -27.77 35.67 -2.47
C PRO A 735 -26.91 36.80 -3.04
N GLN A 736 -25.61 36.53 -3.26
CA GLN A 736 -24.74 37.45 -3.98
C GLN A 736 -24.94 37.29 -5.50
N ARG A 737 -25.06 38.40 -6.24
CA ARG A 737 -25.43 38.38 -7.67
C ARG A 737 -24.20 38.45 -8.59
N MET A 738 -24.19 37.64 -9.65
CA MET A 738 -23.16 37.69 -10.69
C MET A 738 -23.38 38.84 -11.69
N ALA A 739 -22.28 39.46 -12.13
CA ALA A 739 -22.31 40.51 -13.16
C ALA A 739 -22.72 39.92 -14.53
N LEU A 740 -23.49 40.69 -15.31
CA LEU A 740 -23.85 40.31 -16.68
C LEU A 740 -22.65 40.52 -17.62
N LEU A 741 -22.27 39.47 -18.36
CA LEU A 741 -21.14 39.50 -19.30
C LEU A 741 -21.60 39.68 -20.74
N ASN A 742 -22.66 38.97 -21.16
CA ASN A 742 -23.20 39.06 -22.51
C ASN A 742 -24.66 38.59 -22.56
N THR A 743 -25.40 38.98 -23.60
CA THR A 743 -26.71 38.41 -23.92
C THR A 743 -26.77 38.13 -25.42
N ASP A 744 -27.12 36.90 -25.81
CA ASP A 744 -27.18 36.52 -27.22
C ASP A 744 -28.49 36.97 -27.91
N ALA A 745 -28.56 36.77 -29.23
CA ALA A 745 -29.72 37.14 -30.05
C ALA A 745 -31.01 36.34 -29.72
N LYS A 746 -30.91 35.29 -28.90
CA LYS A 746 -32.04 34.52 -28.38
C LYS A 746 -32.37 34.90 -26.91
N GLU A 747 -31.82 36.02 -26.44
CA GLU A 747 -31.97 36.56 -25.09
C GLU A 747 -31.31 35.73 -23.98
N LEU A 748 -30.45 34.76 -24.32
CA LEU A 748 -29.69 34.00 -23.33
C LEU A 748 -28.58 34.87 -22.75
N SER A 749 -28.63 35.07 -21.44
CA SER A 749 -27.71 35.94 -20.72
C SER A 749 -26.57 35.14 -20.08
N THR A 750 -25.33 35.42 -20.45
CA THR A 750 -24.12 34.91 -19.79
C THR A 750 -23.69 35.86 -18.68
N ARG A 751 -23.46 35.34 -17.47
CA ARG A 751 -23.03 36.10 -16.29
C ARG A 751 -21.76 35.47 -15.70
N GLY A 752 -20.93 36.24 -14.99
CA GLY A 752 -19.73 35.71 -14.34
C GLY A 752 -18.96 36.72 -13.49
N VAL A 753 -18.13 36.18 -12.59
CA VAL A 753 -17.38 36.90 -11.54
C VAL A 753 -16.12 36.08 -11.16
N LEU A 754 -15.17 36.71 -10.47
CA LEU A 754 -14.05 36.04 -9.80
C LEU A 754 -14.44 35.74 -8.33
N LEU A 755 -14.07 34.58 -7.83
CA LEU A 755 -14.30 34.19 -6.43
C LEU A 755 -13.03 34.50 -5.62
N GLY A 756 -13.07 35.55 -4.81
CA GLY A 756 -11.90 36.03 -4.05
C GLY A 756 -11.60 35.26 -2.76
N PHE A 757 -12.54 34.44 -2.28
CA PHE A 757 -12.49 33.77 -0.96
C PHE A 757 -12.20 32.26 -1.03
N ALA A 758 -12.02 31.70 -2.23
CA ALA A 758 -11.79 30.27 -2.39
C ALA A 758 -10.35 29.89 -1.99
N ARG A 759 -10.11 29.63 -0.71
CA ARG A 759 -9.02 28.71 -0.32
C ARG A 759 -9.41 27.32 -0.83
N PRO A 760 -8.48 26.52 -1.39
CA PRO A 760 -8.81 25.20 -1.90
C PRO A 760 -9.07 24.25 -0.71
N ALA A 761 -10.32 24.20 -0.27
CA ALA A 761 -10.85 23.15 0.58
C ALA A 761 -12.01 22.49 -0.18
N GLY A 762 -11.83 21.22 -0.56
CA GLY A 762 -12.87 20.23 -0.89
C GLY A 762 -13.80 20.50 -2.07
N SER A 763 -14.58 21.59 -2.05
CA SER A 763 -15.59 21.95 -3.05
C SER A 763 -16.15 23.35 -2.81
N LEU A 764 -16.67 23.99 -3.87
CA LEU A 764 -17.36 25.27 -3.80
C LEU A 764 -18.88 25.02 -3.63
N ASN A 765 -19.51 25.53 -2.58
CA ASN A 765 -20.97 25.48 -2.41
C ASN A 765 -21.62 26.63 -3.18
N ALA A 766 -22.41 26.32 -4.23
CA ALA A 766 -23.28 27.29 -4.88
C ALA A 766 -24.70 27.20 -4.28
N VAL A 767 -25.24 28.32 -3.82
CA VAL A 767 -26.60 28.40 -3.25
C VAL A 767 -27.65 28.52 -4.37
N GLU A 768 -28.85 27.98 -4.14
CA GLU A 768 -30.01 27.76 -5.05
C GLU A 768 -30.54 28.98 -5.84
N SER A 769 -29.87 30.12 -5.82
CA SER A 769 -30.25 31.32 -6.56
C SER A 769 -29.66 31.41 -7.98
N CYS A 770 -28.79 30.48 -8.35
CA CYS A 770 -28.19 30.45 -9.68
C CYS A 770 -29.10 29.66 -10.62
N GLU A 771 -29.67 30.31 -11.63
CA GLU A 771 -30.43 29.63 -12.69
C GLU A 771 -29.55 29.52 -13.95
N GLY A 772 -29.36 28.30 -14.47
CA GLY A 772 -28.70 28.03 -15.76
C GLY A 772 -27.54 27.02 -15.69
N ASN A 773 -26.89 26.81 -16.84
CA ASN A 773 -25.66 26.03 -16.94
C ASN A 773 -24.48 26.85 -16.41
N VAL A 774 -23.96 26.48 -15.25
CA VAL A 774 -22.81 27.11 -14.59
C VAL A 774 -21.54 26.35 -14.94
N LEU A 775 -20.53 27.09 -15.41
CA LEU A 775 -19.17 26.59 -15.63
C LEU A 775 -18.24 27.20 -14.58
N LEU A 776 -17.70 26.38 -13.69
CA LEU A 776 -16.71 26.79 -12.69
C LEU A 776 -15.30 26.40 -13.17
N SER A 777 -14.36 27.34 -13.10
CA SER A 777 -12.93 27.09 -13.34
C SER A 777 -12.09 27.67 -12.21
N TYR A 778 -11.13 26.91 -11.68
CA TYR A 778 -10.25 27.33 -10.57
C TYR A 778 -8.86 26.67 -10.68
N PHE A 779 -7.87 27.18 -9.94
CA PHE A 779 -6.55 26.55 -9.83
C PHE A 779 -6.43 25.83 -8.48
N ASP A 780 -5.97 24.58 -8.51
CA ASP A 780 -5.69 23.83 -7.27
C ASP A 780 -4.36 24.25 -6.62
N ASN A 781 -4.08 23.72 -5.42
CA ASN A 781 -2.85 24.01 -4.67
C ASN A 781 -1.55 23.56 -5.36
N GLN A 782 -1.65 22.80 -6.46
CA GLN A 782 -0.53 22.37 -7.30
C GLN A 782 -0.43 23.22 -8.57
N GLY A 783 -1.21 24.31 -8.67
CA GLY A 783 -1.22 25.22 -9.81
C GLY A 783 -1.91 24.65 -11.05
N ARG A 784 -2.69 23.57 -10.92
CA ARG A 784 -3.39 22.96 -12.06
C ARG A 784 -4.78 23.53 -12.19
N MET A 785 -5.17 23.90 -13.41
CA MET A 785 -6.51 24.38 -13.71
C MET A 785 -7.52 23.22 -13.67
N ARG A 786 -8.60 23.40 -12.92
CA ARG A 786 -9.74 22.49 -12.77
C ARG A 786 -10.98 23.15 -13.36
N LEU A 787 -11.84 22.33 -13.96
CA LEU A 787 -13.07 22.78 -14.60
C LEU A 787 -14.22 21.83 -14.25
N THR A 788 -15.32 22.38 -13.77
CA THR A 788 -16.54 21.65 -13.41
C THR A 788 -17.74 22.32 -14.05
N ARG A 789 -18.65 21.52 -14.63
CA ARG A 789 -19.94 21.98 -15.19
C ARG A 789 -21.06 21.57 -14.24
N TYR A 790 -21.92 22.51 -13.88
CA TYR A 790 -23.06 22.31 -13.00
C TYR A 790 -24.31 22.88 -13.67
N ASP A 791 -25.39 22.10 -13.79
CA ASP A 791 -26.68 22.60 -14.26
C ASP A 791 -27.55 22.94 -13.05
N ALA A 792 -27.56 24.23 -12.69
CA ALA A 792 -28.27 24.71 -11.51
C ALA A 792 -29.80 24.76 -11.70
N THR A 793 -30.31 24.49 -12.92
CA THR A 793 -31.76 24.41 -13.16
C THR A 793 -32.38 23.06 -12.77
N ALA A 794 -31.56 22.04 -12.50
CA ALA A 794 -32.05 20.71 -12.15
C ALA A 794 -32.60 20.61 -10.71
N ASP A 795 -32.18 21.50 -9.81
CA ASP A 795 -32.55 21.49 -8.38
C ASP A 795 -33.59 22.57 -7.99
N SER A 796 -33.93 23.53 -8.85
CA SER A 796 -34.63 24.77 -8.45
C SER A 796 -36.16 24.79 -8.63
N ARG A 797 -36.85 23.64 -8.73
CA ARG A 797 -38.33 23.62 -8.90
C ARG A 797 -39.09 22.73 -7.90
N ASN A 798 -39.04 23.05 -6.60
CA ASN A 798 -40.23 23.20 -5.74
C ASN A 798 -39.83 23.68 -4.33
N SER A 799 -40.56 24.66 -3.79
CA SER A 799 -40.19 25.54 -2.68
C SER A 799 -40.93 25.25 -1.36
N THR A 800 -41.31 24.00 -1.10
CA THR A 800 -41.99 23.63 0.14
C THR A 800 -41.54 22.25 0.61
N PHE A 801 -40.67 22.25 1.62
CA PHE A 801 -40.28 21.09 2.42
C PHE A 801 -39.60 19.93 1.68
N GLU A 802 -38.28 19.92 1.64
CA GLU A 802 -37.52 18.72 1.98
C GLU A 802 -36.33 19.13 2.86
N GLN A 803 -36.50 18.91 4.18
CA GLN A 803 -35.37 18.78 5.09
C GLN A 803 -34.43 17.71 4.53
N TRP A 804 -33.13 17.95 4.55
CA TRP A 804 -32.14 16.89 4.40
C TRP A 804 -32.23 15.93 5.60
N LEU A 805 -33.19 15.02 5.55
CA LEU A 805 -33.15 13.73 6.24
C LEU A 805 -33.10 12.66 5.13
N PRO A 806 -32.13 11.74 5.13
CA PRO A 806 -32.15 10.62 4.21
C PRO A 806 -33.35 9.71 4.51
N ASP A 807 -34.28 9.58 3.57
CA ASP A 807 -35.40 8.61 3.58
C ASP A 807 -34.95 7.17 3.26
N GLY A 808 -33.93 6.74 3.99
CA GLY A 808 -33.46 5.37 4.01
C GLY A 808 -32.53 5.21 5.20
N LYS A 809 -33.02 4.61 6.28
CA LYS A 809 -32.13 4.09 7.32
C LYS A 809 -31.10 3.20 6.62
N ARG A 810 -29.81 3.53 6.70
CA ARG A 810 -28.76 2.60 6.28
C ARG A 810 -29.05 1.28 6.99
N ALA A 811 -29.09 0.18 6.25
CA ALA A 811 -29.31 -1.13 6.86
C ALA A 811 -28.11 -1.43 7.78
N CYS A 812 -28.36 -1.60 9.06
CA CYS A 812 -27.34 -1.91 10.04
C CYS A 812 -27.47 -3.37 10.47
N LEU A 813 -26.35 -4.00 10.80
CA LEU A 813 -26.39 -5.25 11.55
C LEU A 813 -26.88 -5.01 12.96
N GLU A 814 -27.72 -5.89 13.49
CA GLU A 814 -28.00 -5.97 14.92
C GLU A 814 -27.06 -7.02 15.53
N PHE A 815 -26.10 -6.59 16.34
CA PHE A 815 -25.32 -7.48 17.21
C PHE A 815 -26.12 -7.61 18.51
N ARG A 816 -26.63 -8.82 18.79
CA ARG A 816 -27.60 -9.06 19.86
C ARG A 816 -26.94 -9.37 21.20
N ASP A 817 -25.74 -9.95 21.18
CA ASP A 817 -25.00 -10.26 22.41
C ASP A 817 -23.48 -10.11 22.26
N ALA A 818 -22.80 -10.19 23.41
CA ALA A 818 -21.37 -9.94 23.57
C ALA A 818 -20.44 -11.01 22.95
N SER A 819 -20.96 -11.88 22.07
CA SER A 819 -20.18 -12.83 21.28
C SER A 819 -20.32 -12.61 19.77
N ASP A 820 -21.21 -11.71 19.35
CA ASP A 820 -21.44 -11.36 17.96
C ASP A 820 -20.34 -10.39 17.48
N LYS A 821 -19.54 -10.77 16.47
CA LYS A 821 -18.39 -9.97 16.00
C LYS A 821 -18.07 -10.21 14.53
N VAL A 822 -17.42 -9.27 13.85
CA VAL A 822 -16.92 -9.47 12.48
C VAL A 822 -15.40 -9.60 12.51
N THR A 823 -14.86 -10.59 11.82
CA THR A 823 -13.42 -10.91 11.73
C THR A 823 -12.98 -10.87 10.29
N ILE A 824 -11.92 -10.15 9.97
CA ILE A 824 -11.35 -10.16 8.61
C ILE A 824 -10.54 -11.46 8.43
N GLN A 825 -10.95 -12.33 7.49
CA GLN A 825 -10.28 -13.61 7.19
C GLN A 825 -10.27 -13.88 5.69
N ASP A 826 -9.13 -14.31 5.14
CA ASP A 826 -9.09 -14.92 3.81
C ASP A 826 -9.83 -16.29 3.85
N THR A 827 -10.59 -16.54 2.78
CA THR A 827 -11.44 -17.72 2.51
C THR A 827 -10.75 -19.10 2.57
N ASP A 828 -9.43 -19.15 2.80
CA ASP A 828 -8.64 -20.38 2.78
C ASP A 828 -8.00 -20.77 4.14
N ASN A 829 -8.56 -20.31 5.26
CA ASN A 829 -8.19 -20.80 6.60
C ASN A 829 -6.72 -20.53 7.00
N GLN A 830 -6.07 -19.55 6.37
CA GLN A 830 -4.74 -19.05 6.74
C GLN A 830 -4.91 -17.60 7.24
N GLU A 831 -4.66 -17.40 8.53
CA GLU A 831 -4.66 -16.10 9.21
C GLU A 831 -3.55 -15.21 8.62
N SER A 832 -3.85 -14.45 7.56
CA SER A 832 -2.98 -13.36 7.07
C SER A 832 -3.62 -12.00 7.35
N PRO A 833 -2.81 -10.97 7.67
CA PRO A 833 -3.29 -9.77 8.32
C PRO A 833 -3.73 -8.69 7.34
N LEU A 834 -4.53 -7.74 7.84
CA LEU A 834 -4.72 -6.47 7.13
C LEU A 834 -3.45 -5.63 7.30
N ASP A 835 -2.57 -5.64 6.29
CA ASP A 835 -1.35 -4.83 6.29
C ASP A 835 -1.69 -3.33 6.21
N LEU A 836 -1.65 -2.69 7.38
CA LEU A 836 -1.85 -1.27 7.59
C LEU A 836 -0.50 -0.55 7.63
N GLN A 837 -0.39 0.54 6.88
CA GLN A 837 0.77 1.41 6.97
C GLN A 837 0.87 2.06 8.36
N ALA A 838 2.05 2.60 8.70
CA ALA A 838 2.32 3.30 9.97
C ALA A 838 1.36 4.48 10.28
N ARG A 839 0.56 4.91 9.30
CA ARG A 839 -0.53 5.88 9.45
C ARG A 839 -1.80 5.25 8.87
N TRP A 840 -2.86 5.17 9.66
CA TRP A 840 -4.14 4.60 9.22
C TRP A 840 -5.33 5.37 9.79
N THR A 841 -6.50 5.16 9.20
CA THR A 841 -7.79 5.66 9.71
C THR A 841 -8.83 4.56 9.61
N LEU A 842 -9.68 4.42 10.63
CA LEU A 842 -10.88 3.60 10.55
C LEU A 842 -12.12 4.49 10.71
N GLU A 843 -13.08 4.30 9.83
CA GLU A 843 -14.38 4.98 9.88
C GLU A 843 -15.49 3.93 9.92
N ALA A 844 -16.51 4.16 10.76
CA ALA A 844 -17.69 3.31 10.80
C ALA A 844 -18.94 4.15 11.11
N TRP A 845 -20.05 3.80 10.48
CA TRP A 845 -21.36 4.37 10.80
C TRP A 845 -22.11 3.38 11.65
N PHE A 846 -22.47 3.80 12.86
CA PHE A 846 -23.13 2.93 13.82
C PHE A 846 -24.31 3.64 14.49
N HIS A 847 -25.28 2.84 14.93
CA HIS A 847 -26.31 3.24 15.86
C HIS A 847 -26.00 2.60 17.20
N TYR A 848 -25.88 3.43 18.23
CA TYR A 848 -25.65 2.98 19.59
C TYR A 848 -26.94 3.11 20.40
N PRO A 849 -27.60 2.01 20.81
CA PRO A 849 -28.71 2.07 21.74
C PRO A 849 -28.10 2.37 23.10
N GLY A 850 -28.14 3.64 23.54
CA GLY A 850 -27.42 4.13 24.72
C GLY A 850 -27.36 3.15 25.89
N ALA A 851 -26.18 3.03 26.51
CA ALA A 851 -25.85 2.09 27.58
C ALA A 851 -27.01 1.95 28.60
N THR A 852 -27.69 0.80 28.62
CA THR A 852 -28.58 0.48 29.72
C THR A 852 -27.78 -0.16 30.84
N LYS A 853 -27.61 0.57 31.95
CA LYS A 853 -27.06 0.04 33.19
C LYS A 853 -28.05 -1.00 33.73
N ASN A 854 -27.79 -2.29 33.51
CA ASN A 854 -28.64 -3.35 34.00
C ASN A 854 -28.36 -3.55 35.50
N THR A 855 -29.20 -2.99 36.38
CA THR A 855 -29.03 -3.04 37.85
C THR A 855 -29.44 -4.39 38.47
N GLY A 856 -29.40 -5.48 37.69
CA GLY A 856 -29.83 -6.81 38.11
C GLY A 856 -28.64 -7.74 38.32
N SER A 857 -28.52 -8.30 39.52
CA SER A 857 -27.56 -9.35 39.86
C SER A 857 -27.72 -10.59 38.98
N GLN A 858 -26.90 -10.73 37.94
CA GLN A 858 -26.29 -11.98 37.44
C GLN A 858 -25.57 -11.71 36.10
N SER A 859 -24.26 -11.98 36.09
CA SER A 859 -23.42 -12.30 34.92
C SER A 859 -23.84 -11.68 33.57
N GLY A 860 -23.62 -10.37 33.40
CA GLY A 860 -23.72 -9.63 32.13
C GLY A 860 -22.87 -8.36 32.23
N SER A 861 -22.18 -7.97 31.15
CA SER A 861 -21.02 -7.08 31.06
C SER A 861 -20.95 -5.87 32.02
N LYS A 862 -19.76 -5.66 32.61
CA LYS A 862 -19.48 -4.73 33.73
C LYS A 862 -18.65 -3.48 33.34
N TYR A 863 -18.70 -2.95 32.10
CA TYR A 863 -17.78 -1.88 31.67
C TYR A 863 -18.42 -0.74 30.83
N ASP A 864 -17.86 0.48 30.99
CA ASP A 864 -18.35 1.79 30.52
C ASP A 864 -17.96 2.16 29.06
N TYR A 865 -17.35 1.25 28.29
CA TYR A 865 -17.09 1.44 26.86
C TYR A 865 -17.15 0.13 26.06
N ASN A 866 -17.52 0.24 24.79
CA ASN A 866 -17.66 -0.84 23.83
C ASN A 866 -16.54 -0.81 22.77
N VAL A 867 -16.03 -1.97 22.32
CA VAL A 867 -14.96 -2.04 21.31
C VAL A 867 -15.54 -1.99 19.88
N LEU A 868 -15.39 -0.84 19.20
CA LEU A 868 -15.82 -0.68 17.81
C LEU A 868 -14.93 -1.45 16.82
N ALA A 869 -13.62 -1.48 17.07
CA ALA A 869 -12.65 -2.32 16.35
C ALA A 869 -11.44 -2.63 17.23
N SER A 870 -10.79 -3.78 17.03
CA SER A 870 -9.55 -4.14 17.73
C SER A 870 -8.62 -5.00 16.89
N ALA A 871 -7.31 -4.89 17.14
CA ALA A 871 -6.33 -5.87 16.71
C ALA A 871 -6.25 -7.02 17.74
N LYS A 872 -5.93 -8.25 17.32
CA LYS A 872 -5.88 -9.45 18.20
C LYS A 872 -5.12 -9.27 19.52
N ASP A 873 -4.09 -8.44 19.59
CA ASP A 873 -3.18 -8.45 20.73
C ASP A 873 -3.72 -7.59 21.89
N GLY A 874 -4.97 -7.85 22.30
CA GLY A 874 -5.62 -7.29 23.50
C GLY A 874 -4.95 -7.67 24.83
N ASN A 875 -3.68 -8.10 24.79
CA ASN A 875 -2.80 -8.26 25.94
C ASN A 875 -1.76 -7.14 26.05
N ASP A 876 -1.62 -6.28 25.04
CA ASP A 876 -0.73 -5.14 25.14
C ASP A 876 -1.50 -3.92 25.64
N ARG A 877 -1.11 -3.38 26.79
CA ARG A 877 -1.66 -2.16 27.41
C ARG A 877 -1.29 -0.88 26.63
N LYS A 878 -1.13 -1.01 25.32
CA LYS A 878 -0.69 0.01 24.37
C LYS A 878 -1.45 -0.14 23.06
N SER A 879 -2.68 0.33 23.06
CA SER A 879 -3.37 0.78 21.85
C SER A 879 -4.15 2.03 22.17
#